data_AF-A0A2U1NW92-F1
#
_entry.id   AF-A0A2U1NW92-F1
#
_cell.length_a   1.000
_cell.length_b   1.000
_cell.length_c   1.000
_cell.angle_alpha   90.00
_cell.angle_beta   90.00
_cell.angle_gamma   90.00
#
_symmetry.space_group_name_H-M   'P 1'
#
loop_
_entity.id
_entity.type
_entity.pdbx_description
1 polymer ?
#
loop_
_entity_poly.entity_id
_entity_poly.type
_entity_poly.pdbx_seq_one_letter_code
_entity_poly.pdbx_strand_id
1 'polypeptide(L)'
;MTLLLGPPGCGKTSLLKALSGNLDKSLKISGEISYNGYKLEEFVPQKTSAYISQEDLHIPEMTVRETFDYSSRFQGTGSRAEIMLEVNRQEKEKGIIPDPDVDTYMKILGLDICADTMFGDALRRGISGGQKKRLTTGEMIVGPTKALFMDEISNGLDSSTTYQIVACLRQLAHLTDASVLVSLLQPSPEAFDLFDDIMLMAEGMIVYHGPRSNVLDYFEGLGFRCPERKGVADFLQEVVSKKDQAQYWYRTEQAYSYVSVPTLSMRFKESSFGKEIKEDISKPFTRLPCHETAMSFDVYSLSKWNLFKACMSREILLMKRNSFLYIFKLVQLFIVAVITMTVFSRSKLKVDVIDANYYLASLSFTLMILMFDGYPELTILITRLPVFYKQRDMYFYPAWAYGLPASLLKIPLSMCVAVVWTSLTYYAIGYSPEPGRFFRQIVLLFVMHYTTGSMFRFIASVFRTMHASTTAGSLSFLFLISFCGFVLPHNSMPGWLKWAFWVSPLTYGEIGLAVNEFLSPRWNKLMPTNTTIGIATLESRGLSFDGYYFWISLGTLFGFALLLNICFIMALSYLKAPGRRALISKEMLSQLHGSEGSKNEAHKDKTVSNSATTVSEPKEGKMVLPFEPLTVTFQDLQYYVEPPPEMREHGFTGKKLQLLRDITGAFRPGVLTALMGVSGAGKTTLLDVLAGRKTSGNVEGEIKIGGYPKVQATFARISGYCEQNDVHSPQITVEESVIFSAWLRLNPDIDMKTKYSFIKEVLETVELYSIKDSLVGIPGVSGLSTEQRKRLTIAVEVVANPSIIFMDEPTTGLDARSAAIVMRAVKNIVDTGRTIVCTIHQPSIDIFEAFDELILLKNGGRMIYCGPLGHHSSSIIEYFESISGVPKIKDNYNPATWMLEVSSTSGEAALGVDFAQIYSTSALYQSNKDLVKTFSEPPHGSQKLYFPTRFPQNGWSQFKACLWKQHLSYWRSPSYNLMRFVHIILTSLLMGLLFWDQGKKIHNAQSLFNILGSMYSAVLFCGISNASSVIPYVSMERTVLYREKFSGMYASWAYAVAQVTVEIPYLFAQALVFVCLTYPMIGYYWSAYKVFWYFYAILCSLMYFTYLGMLLVAMTPSFPLAAILQSAFYTLFNLFAGFLIPKPKIPKWWIWMYYATPTSWSLNAMLASQFGDVQTEIVVFGQTESVKNFLKDYFGYNQDQLPLVYVILGLFPIVLATLFAFCIAKLNFQRR
;
A
#
# COMPACT_ATOMS: atom_id res chain seq x y z
N MET A 1 3.29 36.20 1.52
CA MET A 1 3.18 34.76 1.85
C MET A 1 2.75 34.64 3.31
N THR A 2 1.70 33.88 3.60
CA THR A 2 1.09 33.80 4.94
C THR A 2 1.25 32.40 5.55
N LEU A 3 1.63 32.35 6.82
CA LEU A 3 1.78 31.12 7.59
C LEU A 3 0.52 30.84 8.42
N LEU A 4 -0.11 29.67 8.22
CA LEU A 4 -1.23 29.19 9.01
C LEU A 4 -0.75 28.25 10.13
N LEU A 5 -0.71 28.76 11.37
CA LEU A 5 -0.36 28.02 12.58
C LEU A 5 -1.61 27.62 13.37
N GLY A 6 -1.53 26.49 14.08
CA GLY A 6 -2.55 26.08 15.01
C GLY A 6 -2.38 24.63 15.47
N PRO A 7 -2.85 24.27 16.68
CA PRO A 7 -2.71 22.93 17.19
C PRO A 7 -3.43 21.90 16.29
N PRO A 8 -3.04 20.62 16.33
CA PRO A 8 -3.70 19.58 15.57
C PRO A 8 -5.20 19.53 15.90
N GLY A 9 -6.04 19.35 14.89
CA GLY A 9 -7.50 19.29 15.06
C GLY A 9 -8.22 20.64 15.17
N CYS A 10 -7.53 21.79 15.06
CA CYS A 10 -8.19 23.10 15.15
C CYS A 10 -8.94 23.55 13.88
N GLY A 11 -9.00 22.73 12.83
CA GLY A 11 -9.76 23.01 11.60
C GLY A 11 -8.96 23.58 10.42
N LYS A 12 -7.61 23.59 10.47
CA LYS A 12 -6.73 24.13 9.40
C LYS A 12 -7.06 23.56 8.00
N THR A 13 -7.07 22.23 7.88
CA THR A 13 -7.43 21.52 6.63
C THR A 13 -8.84 21.89 6.15
N SER A 14 -9.80 22.00 7.06
CA SER A 14 -11.18 22.38 6.71
C SER A 14 -11.24 23.81 6.15
N LEU A 15 -10.48 24.74 6.74
CA LEU A 15 -10.37 26.11 6.24
C LEU A 15 -9.73 26.15 4.85
N LEU A 16 -8.58 25.48 4.66
CA LEU A 16 -7.88 25.44 3.36
C LEU A 16 -8.76 24.82 2.26
N LYS A 17 -9.50 23.74 2.58
CA LYS A 17 -10.46 23.13 1.65
C LYS A 17 -11.66 24.03 1.35
N ALA A 18 -12.15 24.78 2.33
CA ALA A 18 -13.22 25.74 2.12
C ALA A 18 -12.77 26.88 1.19
N LEU A 19 -11.57 27.43 1.43
CA LEU A 19 -11.00 28.51 0.61
C LEU A 19 -10.73 28.05 -0.83
N SER A 20 -10.23 26.83 -1.03
CA SER A 20 -9.96 26.27 -2.37
C SER A 20 -11.20 25.72 -3.11
N GLY A 21 -12.38 25.71 -2.48
CA GLY A 21 -13.59 25.12 -3.06
C GLY A 21 -13.61 23.58 -3.06
N ASN A 22 -12.72 22.93 -2.30
CA ASN A 22 -12.57 21.47 -2.20
C ASN A 22 -13.25 20.85 -0.97
N LEU A 23 -14.04 21.62 -0.22
CA LEU A 23 -14.78 21.12 0.94
C LEU A 23 -15.88 20.13 0.51
N ASP A 24 -16.10 19.06 1.30
CA ASP A 24 -17.17 18.12 0.98
C ASP A 24 -18.54 18.80 1.11
N LYS A 25 -19.38 18.63 0.08
CA LYS A 25 -20.71 19.24 -0.02
C LYS A 25 -21.68 18.77 1.06
N SER A 26 -21.32 17.72 1.82
CA SER A 26 -22.09 17.24 2.98
C SER A 26 -21.98 18.17 4.20
N LEU A 27 -20.96 19.01 4.25
CA LEU A 27 -20.72 19.97 5.33
C LEU A 27 -21.45 21.30 5.07
N LYS A 28 -22.00 21.91 6.12
CA LYS A 28 -22.67 23.21 6.03
C LYS A 28 -21.65 24.34 6.13
N ILE A 29 -21.76 25.32 5.24
CA ILE A 29 -20.96 26.55 5.27
C ILE A 29 -21.90 27.73 5.57
N SER A 30 -21.52 28.60 6.49
CA SER A 30 -22.20 29.87 6.77
C SER A 30 -21.21 31.02 6.68
N GLY A 31 -21.49 32.03 5.85
CA GLY A 31 -20.60 33.15 5.55
C GLY A 31 -20.40 33.32 4.04
N GLU A 32 -19.63 34.34 3.64
CA GLU A 32 -19.29 34.61 2.24
C GLU A 32 -17.78 34.48 2.00
N ILE A 33 -17.39 33.90 0.87
CA ILE A 33 -16.00 33.81 0.40
C ILE A 33 -15.94 34.43 -1.00
N SER A 34 -15.05 35.40 -1.20
CA SER A 34 -14.84 36.08 -2.47
C SER A 34 -13.37 36.19 -2.84
N TYR A 35 -13.08 36.11 -4.14
CA TYR A 35 -11.75 36.28 -4.74
C TYR A 35 -11.81 37.53 -5.61
N ASN A 36 -11.06 38.59 -5.27
CA ASN A 36 -11.09 39.86 -6.00
C ASN A 36 -12.52 40.38 -6.27
N GLY A 37 -13.43 40.22 -5.30
CA GLY A 37 -14.84 40.63 -5.40
C GLY A 37 -15.79 39.68 -6.16
N TYR A 38 -15.30 38.53 -6.65
CA TYR A 38 -16.13 37.46 -7.24
C TYR A 38 -16.44 36.39 -6.21
N LYS A 39 -17.70 35.97 -6.09
CA LYS A 39 -18.08 34.85 -5.20
C LYS A 39 -17.57 33.53 -5.76
N LEU A 40 -17.37 32.52 -4.89
CA LEU A 40 -16.91 31.17 -5.29
C LEU A 40 -17.80 30.49 -6.35
N GLU A 41 -19.05 30.93 -6.51
CA GLU A 41 -19.99 30.41 -7.50
C GLU A 41 -19.83 31.05 -8.90
N GLU A 42 -19.12 32.18 -9.01
CA GLU A 42 -18.95 32.94 -10.27
C GLU A 42 -17.80 32.41 -11.15
N PHE A 43 -16.92 31.55 -10.63
CA PHE A 43 -15.75 31.01 -11.34
C PHE A 43 -15.44 29.56 -10.90
N VAL A 44 -14.38 28.93 -11.43
CA VAL A 44 -13.96 27.58 -11.02
C VAL A 44 -12.84 27.66 -9.97
N PRO A 45 -13.14 27.63 -8.66
CA PRO A 45 -12.14 27.84 -7.62
C PRO A 45 -11.05 26.78 -7.57
N GLN A 46 -11.37 25.53 -7.91
CA GLN A 46 -10.40 24.42 -7.92
C GLN A 46 -9.36 24.55 -9.04
N LYS A 47 -9.57 25.46 -10.00
CA LYS A 47 -8.64 25.73 -11.10
C LYS A 47 -7.95 27.09 -10.96
N THR A 48 -8.61 28.07 -10.35
CA THR A 48 -7.98 29.35 -9.98
C THR A 48 -7.04 29.19 -8.78
N SER A 49 -7.34 28.25 -7.89
CA SER A 49 -6.52 27.93 -6.72
C SER A 49 -6.04 26.48 -6.72
N ALA A 50 -4.83 26.26 -6.23
CA ALA A 50 -4.28 24.93 -6.04
C ALA A 50 -4.35 24.54 -4.56
N TYR A 51 -4.98 23.39 -4.27
CA TYR A 51 -4.90 22.76 -2.96
C TYR A 51 -3.87 21.64 -2.97
N ILE A 52 -2.80 21.81 -2.21
CA ILE A 52 -1.75 20.80 -2.05
C ILE A 52 -2.07 19.99 -0.80
N SER A 53 -2.47 18.74 -1.01
CA SER A 53 -2.83 17.83 0.07
C SER A 53 -1.60 17.30 0.80
N GLN A 54 -1.80 16.83 2.02
CA GLN A 54 -0.78 16.16 2.84
C GLN A 54 -0.24 14.85 2.22
N GLU A 55 -0.94 14.23 1.26
CA GLU A 55 -0.59 12.91 0.73
C GLU A 55 0.11 12.95 -0.62
N ASP A 56 1.16 12.15 -0.73
CA ASP A 56 1.94 11.97 -1.96
C ASP A 56 1.37 10.84 -2.82
N LEU A 57 0.27 11.11 -3.51
CA LEU A 57 -0.35 10.16 -4.44
C LEU A 57 0.14 10.40 -5.88
N HIS A 58 1.01 9.52 -6.36
CA HIS A 58 1.59 9.54 -7.71
C HIS A 58 1.62 8.15 -8.33
N ILE A 59 1.80 8.09 -9.66
CA ILE A 59 1.99 6.83 -10.38
C ILE A 59 3.44 6.35 -10.17
N PRO A 60 3.68 5.18 -9.56
CA PRO A 60 5.03 4.77 -9.15
C PRO A 60 5.98 4.51 -10.33
N GLU A 61 5.46 4.25 -11.53
CA GLU A 61 6.24 4.02 -12.75
C GLU A 61 6.63 5.28 -13.52
N MET A 62 6.13 6.45 -13.13
CA MET A 62 6.50 7.72 -13.76
C MET A 62 7.75 8.31 -13.10
N THR A 63 8.56 8.99 -13.92
CA THR A 63 9.67 9.82 -13.45
C THR A 63 9.18 11.17 -12.93
N VAL A 64 10.03 11.87 -12.19
CA VAL A 64 9.78 13.24 -11.73
C VAL A 64 9.47 14.13 -12.94
N ARG A 65 10.34 14.17 -13.95
CA ARG A 65 10.16 14.98 -15.17
C ARG A 65 8.85 14.67 -15.89
N GLU A 66 8.56 13.40 -16.14
CA GLU A 66 7.33 12.98 -16.82
C GLU A 66 6.06 13.41 -16.04
N THR A 67 6.12 13.47 -14.72
CA THR A 67 5.00 13.92 -13.88
C THR A 67 4.78 15.43 -13.99
N PHE A 68 5.85 16.23 -13.99
CA PHE A 68 5.79 17.66 -14.24
C PHE A 68 5.29 17.97 -15.66
N ASP A 69 5.86 17.32 -16.68
CA ASP A 69 5.45 17.46 -18.08
C ASP A 69 3.99 17.09 -18.29
N TYR A 70 3.52 16.05 -17.58
CA TYR A 70 2.13 15.66 -17.65
C TYR A 70 1.24 16.74 -17.03
N SER A 71 1.58 17.24 -15.84
CA SER A 71 0.80 18.29 -15.18
C SER A 71 0.73 19.58 -16.01
N SER A 72 1.87 20.03 -16.55
CA SER A 72 1.96 21.26 -17.36
C SER A 72 1.04 21.24 -18.57
N ARG A 73 0.90 20.07 -19.21
CA ARG A 73 0.00 19.89 -20.35
C ARG A 73 -1.46 20.14 -19.97
N PHE A 74 -1.94 19.68 -18.81
CA PHE A 74 -3.36 19.82 -18.44
C PHE A 74 -3.71 21.17 -17.83
N GLN A 75 -2.83 21.70 -16.98
CA GLN A 75 -3.08 23.00 -16.33
C GLN A 75 -2.92 24.16 -17.32
N GLY A 76 -2.08 23.98 -18.34
CA GLY A 76 -1.78 24.96 -19.37
C GLY A 76 -0.71 25.95 -18.94
N THR A 77 0.02 26.48 -19.92
CA THR A 77 0.91 27.62 -19.75
C THR A 77 0.03 28.87 -19.86
N GLY A 78 -0.22 29.61 -18.77
CA GLY A 78 -1.06 30.83 -18.79
C GLY A 78 -0.47 31.98 -19.62
N SER A 79 -0.49 33.22 -19.11
CA SER A 79 0.18 34.40 -19.70
C SER A 79 1.72 34.31 -19.78
N ARG A 80 2.27 33.09 -19.71
CA ARG A 80 3.70 32.78 -19.65
C ARG A 80 4.45 32.91 -20.95
N ALA A 81 3.77 33.05 -22.09
CA ALA A 81 4.45 33.39 -23.34
C ALA A 81 5.29 34.69 -23.20
N GLU A 82 4.86 35.64 -22.37
CA GLU A 82 5.56 36.89 -22.11
C GLU A 82 6.75 36.74 -21.13
N ILE A 83 6.59 35.96 -20.05
CA ILE A 83 7.68 35.66 -19.10
C ILE A 83 8.76 34.79 -19.78
N MET A 84 8.34 33.84 -20.62
CA MET A 84 9.23 33.02 -21.45
C MET A 84 9.98 33.84 -22.49
N LEU A 85 9.38 34.88 -23.06
CA LEU A 85 10.08 35.78 -23.98
C LEU A 85 11.20 36.54 -23.26
N GLU A 86 10.98 37.00 -22.04
CA GLU A 86 11.99 37.71 -21.25
C GLU A 86 13.10 36.79 -20.71
N VAL A 87 12.75 35.57 -20.26
CA VAL A 87 13.74 34.56 -19.86
C VAL A 87 14.53 34.06 -21.07
N ASN A 88 13.90 33.75 -22.21
CA ASN A 88 14.61 33.40 -23.45
C ASN A 88 15.50 34.55 -23.96
N ARG A 89 15.12 35.81 -23.75
CA ARG A 89 15.94 36.98 -24.10
C ARG A 89 17.22 37.02 -23.26
N GLN A 90 17.11 36.83 -21.94
CA GLN A 90 18.26 36.79 -21.02
C GLN A 90 19.13 35.54 -21.16
N GLU A 91 18.54 34.40 -21.56
CA GLU A 91 19.26 33.14 -21.77
C GLU A 91 19.95 33.07 -23.14
N LYS A 92 19.40 33.72 -24.18
CA LYS A 92 20.09 33.93 -25.47
C LYS A 92 21.34 34.79 -25.34
N GLU A 93 21.33 35.79 -24.46
CA GLU A 93 22.52 36.59 -24.16
C GLU A 93 23.62 35.76 -23.44
N LYS A 94 23.29 34.60 -22.86
CA LYS A 94 24.20 33.72 -22.11
C LYS A 94 24.53 32.39 -22.79
N GLY A 95 24.00 32.10 -23.98
CA GLY A 95 24.39 30.94 -24.79
C GLY A 95 24.00 29.56 -24.21
N ILE A 96 22.94 29.50 -23.39
CA ILE A 96 22.42 28.25 -22.82
C ILE A 96 21.22 27.80 -23.67
N ILE A 97 21.14 26.50 -24.00
CA ILE A 97 19.98 25.91 -24.69
C ILE A 97 19.13 25.17 -23.64
N PRO A 98 17.90 25.60 -23.32
CA PRO A 98 16.95 24.80 -22.55
C PRO A 98 15.68 24.41 -23.33
N ASP A 99 15.03 23.33 -22.86
CA ASP A 99 13.63 23.01 -23.16
C ASP A 99 12.75 23.69 -22.06
N PRO A 100 11.66 24.40 -22.39
CA PRO A 100 11.17 25.50 -21.55
C PRO A 100 10.09 25.08 -20.53
N ASP A 101 9.89 25.89 -19.50
CA ASP A 101 8.90 25.77 -18.41
C ASP A 101 9.18 24.71 -17.32
N VAL A 102 9.33 23.43 -17.67
CA VAL A 102 9.41 22.34 -16.67
C VAL A 102 10.77 22.30 -15.98
N ASP A 103 11.86 22.54 -16.71
CA ASP A 103 13.21 22.61 -16.15
C ASP A 103 13.37 23.77 -15.15
N THR A 104 12.69 24.89 -15.36
CA THR A 104 12.71 26.03 -14.43
C THR A 104 12.05 25.66 -13.11
N TYR A 105 10.87 25.03 -13.14
CA TYR A 105 10.22 24.56 -11.92
C TYR A 105 10.99 23.46 -11.20
N MET A 106 11.58 22.52 -11.94
CA MET A 106 12.41 21.48 -11.35
C MET A 106 13.68 22.06 -10.72
N LYS A 107 14.30 23.07 -11.33
CA LYS A 107 15.43 23.80 -10.74
C LYS A 107 15.01 24.60 -9.51
N ILE A 108 13.90 25.33 -9.57
CA ILE A 108 13.35 26.08 -8.42
C ILE A 108 13.07 25.12 -7.27
N LEU A 109 12.53 23.93 -7.52
CA LEU A 109 12.23 22.94 -6.49
C LEU A 109 13.43 22.03 -6.14
N GLY A 110 14.60 22.18 -6.77
CA GLY A 110 15.79 21.36 -6.55
C GLY A 110 15.56 19.87 -6.83
N LEU A 111 14.77 19.56 -7.86
CA LEU A 111 14.42 18.21 -8.32
C LEU A 111 15.12 17.82 -9.63
N ASP A 112 15.94 18.70 -10.19
CA ASP A 112 16.74 18.52 -11.40
C ASP A 112 17.67 17.29 -11.32
N ILE A 113 18.32 17.07 -10.16
CA ILE A 113 19.22 15.93 -9.93
C ILE A 113 18.45 14.58 -10.02
N CYS A 114 17.17 14.56 -9.65
CA CYS A 114 16.33 13.36 -9.66
C CYS A 114 15.30 13.35 -10.78
N ALA A 115 15.43 14.22 -11.80
CA ALA A 115 14.45 14.40 -12.87
C ALA A 115 14.05 13.07 -13.56
N ASP A 116 15.03 12.19 -13.82
CA ASP A 116 14.83 10.91 -14.50
C ASP A 116 14.64 9.73 -13.54
N THR A 117 14.56 9.99 -12.23
CA THR A 117 14.32 8.96 -11.21
C THR A 117 12.82 8.68 -11.08
N MET A 118 12.44 7.41 -10.95
CA MET A 118 11.04 7.00 -10.75
C MET A 118 10.56 7.33 -9.32
N PHE A 119 9.25 7.59 -9.18
CA PHE A 119 8.64 7.82 -7.86
C PHE A 119 8.78 6.62 -6.90
N GLY A 120 8.63 5.39 -7.42
CA GLY A 120 8.78 4.13 -6.67
C GLY A 120 7.63 3.80 -5.71
N ASP A 121 7.62 2.58 -5.19
CA ASP A 121 6.62 2.06 -4.23
C ASP A 121 7.31 1.33 -3.06
N ALA A 122 6.57 0.56 -2.26
CA ALA A 122 7.14 -0.17 -1.11
C ALA A 122 8.15 -1.27 -1.51
N LEU A 123 8.15 -1.73 -2.76
CA LEU A 123 8.99 -2.81 -3.28
C LEU A 123 9.98 -2.33 -4.35
N ARG A 124 9.68 -1.23 -5.04
CA ARG A 124 10.52 -0.57 -6.05
C ARG A 124 11.14 0.69 -5.46
N ARG A 125 12.48 0.75 -5.48
CA ARG A 125 13.21 1.95 -5.08
C ARG A 125 12.79 3.15 -5.95
N GLY A 126 12.62 4.30 -5.32
CA GLY A 126 12.32 5.56 -6.00
C GLY A 126 12.87 6.75 -5.23
N ILE A 127 12.31 7.94 -5.47
CA ILE A 127 12.72 9.19 -4.82
C ILE A 127 12.47 9.20 -3.30
N SER A 128 13.26 9.99 -2.56
CA SER A 128 13.14 10.17 -1.11
C SER A 128 11.83 10.86 -0.71
N GLY A 129 11.39 10.74 0.56
CA GLY A 129 10.18 11.40 1.05
C GLY A 129 10.16 12.92 0.83
N GLY A 130 11.30 13.58 1.06
CA GLY A 130 11.51 15.01 0.75
C GLY A 130 11.32 15.37 -0.72
N GLN A 131 11.79 14.51 -1.62
CA GLN A 131 11.59 14.67 -3.05
C GLN A 131 10.13 14.38 -3.46
N LYS A 132 9.45 13.43 -2.81
CA LYS A 132 8.02 13.14 -3.06
C LYS A 132 7.13 14.34 -2.77
N LYS A 133 7.35 15.01 -1.64
CA LYS A 133 6.60 16.23 -1.27
C LYS A 133 6.83 17.37 -2.25
N ARG A 134 8.10 17.61 -2.62
CA ARG A 134 8.46 18.61 -3.63
C ARG A 134 7.84 18.31 -4.99
N LEU A 135 7.78 17.04 -5.38
CA LEU A 135 7.10 16.60 -6.59
C LEU A 135 5.59 16.83 -6.52
N THR A 136 4.94 16.53 -5.38
CA THR A 136 3.50 16.81 -5.17
C THR A 136 3.20 18.31 -5.25
N THR A 137 4.01 19.13 -4.58
CA THR A 137 3.93 20.59 -4.64
C THR A 137 4.14 21.10 -6.06
N GLY A 138 5.17 20.59 -6.74
CA GLY A 138 5.46 20.92 -8.13
C GLY A 138 4.34 20.54 -9.09
N GLU A 139 3.81 19.32 -9.01
CA GLU A 139 2.68 18.86 -9.82
C GLU A 139 1.50 19.85 -9.72
N MET A 140 1.19 20.36 -8.53
CA MET A 140 0.06 21.29 -8.34
C MET A 140 0.37 22.74 -8.71
N ILE A 141 1.63 23.16 -8.65
CA ILE A 141 2.06 24.54 -8.96
C ILE A 141 2.30 24.76 -10.45
N VAL A 142 2.53 23.67 -11.20
CA VAL A 142 2.85 23.70 -12.64
C VAL A 142 1.59 24.04 -13.44
N GLY A 143 1.25 25.33 -13.44
CA GLY A 143 0.07 25.91 -14.08
C GLY A 143 -0.03 27.42 -13.83
N PRO A 144 -1.15 28.06 -14.22
CA PRO A 144 -1.37 29.50 -14.05
C PRO A 144 -1.93 29.89 -12.68
N THR A 145 -2.05 28.94 -11.73
CA THR A 145 -2.66 29.16 -10.41
C THR A 145 -1.88 30.18 -9.58
N LYS A 146 -2.55 31.25 -9.15
CA LYS A 146 -1.97 32.31 -8.30
C LYS A 146 -2.37 32.23 -6.84
N ALA A 147 -3.39 31.44 -6.49
CA ALA A 147 -3.77 31.19 -5.10
C ALA A 147 -3.35 29.76 -4.70
N LEU A 148 -2.40 29.65 -3.78
CA LEU A 148 -1.85 28.35 -3.35
C LEU A 148 -2.21 28.08 -1.89
N PHE A 149 -2.98 27.02 -1.65
CA PHE A 149 -3.38 26.56 -0.32
C PHE A 149 -2.65 25.26 0.00
N MET A 150 -1.69 25.33 0.92
CA MET A 150 -0.78 24.23 1.19
C MET A 150 -1.05 23.66 2.57
N ASP A 151 -1.46 22.39 2.62
CA ASP A 151 -1.86 21.72 3.86
C ASP A 151 -0.73 20.86 4.39
N GLU A 152 -0.12 21.29 5.50
CA GLU A 152 0.94 20.61 6.25
C GLU A 152 2.01 19.98 5.34
N ILE A 153 2.55 20.78 4.43
CA ILE A 153 3.55 20.33 3.44
C ILE A 153 4.88 19.90 4.06
N SER A 154 5.14 20.28 5.31
CA SER A 154 6.30 19.84 6.10
C SER A 154 6.09 18.50 6.80
N ASN A 155 4.86 17.97 6.85
CA ASN A 155 4.62 16.66 7.46
C ASN A 155 5.38 15.60 6.66
N GLY A 156 6.31 14.90 7.30
CA GLY A 156 7.15 13.94 6.60
C GLY A 156 8.60 14.40 6.39
N LEU A 157 8.93 15.66 6.69
CA LEU A 157 10.18 16.30 6.25
C LEU A 157 11.05 16.77 7.42
N ASP A 158 12.35 16.79 7.20
CA ASP A 158 13.32 17.41 8.09
C ASP A 158 13.30 18.96 7.95
N SER A 159 13.90 19.63 8.93
CA SER A 159 13.88 21.09 9.06
C SER A 159 14.52 21.81 7.85
N SER A 160 15.61 21.29 7.32
CA SER A 160 16.33 21.89 6.19
C SER A 160 15.58 21.75 4.88
N THR A 161 15.01 20.56 4.59
CA THR A 161 14.19 20.36 3.40
C THR A 161 12.95 21.23 3.48
N THR A 162 12.38 21.39 4.67
CA THR A 162 11.28 22.34 4.92
C THR A 162 11.70 23.77 4.62
N TYR A 163 12.85 24.23 5.13
CA TYR A 163 13.39 25.56 4.83
C TYR A 163 13.60 25.76 3.33
N GLN A 164 14.24 24.80 2.65
CA GLN A 164 14.44 24.85 1.20
C GLN A 164 13.10 24.98 0.47
N ILE A 165 12.11 24.15 0.80
CA ILE A 165 10.78 24.23 0.19
C ILE A 165 10.15 25.60 0.41
N VAL A 166 10.14 26.10 1.65
CA VAL A 166 9.54 27.41 1.96
C VAL A 166 10.30 28.55 1.28
N ALA A 167 11.63 28.47 1.18
CA ALA A 167 12.44 29.45 0.47
C ALA A 167 12.11 29.46 -1.02
N CYS A 168 11.98 28.28 -1.64
CA CYS A 168 11.55 28.14 -3.03
C CYS A 168 10.12 28.68 -3.24
N LEU A 169 9.21 28.42 -2.30
CA LEU A 169 7.84 28.94 -2.34
C LEU A 169 7.79 30.46 -2.21
N ARG A 170 8.63 31.04 -1.36
CA ARG A 170 8.75 32.49 -1.22
C ARG A 170 9.26 33.12 -2.53
N GLN A 171 10.32 32.57 -3.10
CA GLN A 171 10.83 33.02 -4.41
C GLN A 171 9.74 32.91 -5.48
N LEU A 172 9.03 31.79 -5.51
CA LEU A 172 7.93 31.58 -6.44
C LEU A 172 6.80 32.60 -6.22
N ALA A 173 6.41 32.86 -4.98
CA ALA A 173 5.38 33.84 -4.64
C ALA A 173 5.74 35.23 -5.14
N HIS A 174 7.00 35.66 -4.96
CA HIS A 174 7.49 36.96 -5.46
C HIS A 174 7.64 37.01 -6.99
N LEU A 175 8.05 35.91 -7.64
CA LEU A 175 8.21 35.87 -9.09
C LEU A 175 6.88 35.80 -9.84
N THR A 176 5.84 35.24 -9.22
CA THR A 176 4.54 35.00 -9.86
C THR A 176 3.41 35.90 -9.35
N ASP A 177 3.71 36.79 -8.40
CA ASP A 177 2.74 37.59 -7.63
C ASP A 177 1.57 36.72 -7.11
N ALA A 178 1.92 35.59 -6.48
CA ALA A 178 0.96 34.59 -6.00
C ALA A 178 0.64 34.77 -4.50
N SER A 179 -0.65 34.62 -4.16
CA SER A 179 -1.13 34.53 -2.78
C SER A 179 -0.95 33.12 -2.26
N VAL A 180 0.01 32.94 -1.36
CA VAL A 180 0.36 31.62 -0.80
C VAL A 180 0.01 31.57 0.68
N LEU A 181 -0.89 30.66 1.05
CA LEU A 181 -1.25 30.32 2.43
C LEU A 181 -0.74 28.92 2.74
N VAL A 182 0.28 28.83 3.59
CA VAL A 182 0.93 27.57 3.95
C VAL A 182 0.60 27.22 5.38
N SER A 183 -0.01 26.06 5.61
CA SER A 183 -0.08 25.49 6.94
C SER A 183 1.18 24.68 7.23
N LEU A 184 1.88 25.05 8.29
CA LEU A 184 2.98 24.27 8.87
C LEU A 184 2.62 23.98 10.32
N LEU A 185 2.95 22.79 10.79
CA LEU A 185 2.69 22.45 12.19
C LEU A 185 3.69 23.17 13.08
N GLN A 186 4.99 22.99 12.88
CA GLN A 186 6.04 23.74 13.58
C GLN A 186 7.23 24.04 12.66
N PRO A 187 7.29 25.23 12.05
CA PRO A 187 8.46 25.65 11.27
C PRO A 187 9.65 25.94 12.17
N SER A 188 10.86 25.64 11.68
CA SER A 188 12.10 26.09 12.31
C SER A 188 12.18 27.64 12.29
N PRO A 189 12.96 28.28 13.17
CA PRO A 189 13.10 29.73 13.18
C PRO A 189 13.45 30.31 11.80
N GLU A 190 14.34 29.63 11.07
CA GLU A 190 14.77 30.03 9.73
C GLU A 190 13.61 29.96 8.72
N ALA A 191 12.77 28.93 8.81
CA ALA A 191 11.61 28.78 7.95
C ALA A 191 10.48 29.76 8.32
N PHE A 192 10.31 30.05 9.62
CA PHE A 192 9.35 31.02 10.15
C PHE A 192 9.66 32.43 9.66
N ASP A 193 10.95 32.81 9.60
CA ASP A 193 11.40 34.14 9.14
C ASP A 193 11.23 34.37 7.63
N LEU A 194 10.89 33.34 6.85
CA LEU A 194 10.58 33.48 5.44
C LEU A 194 9.15 34.00 5.17
N PHE A 195 8.26 33.99 6.17
CA PHE A 195 6.87 34.42 6.03
C PHE A 195 6.68 35.90 6.35
N ASP A 196 5.75 36.53 5.63
CA ASP A 196 5.40 37.95 5.82
C ASP A 196 4.36 38.10 6.94
N ASP A 197 3.29 37.28 6.87
CA ASP A 197 2.15 37.31 7.78
C ASP A 197 1.92 35.97 8.49
N ILE A 198 1.31 36.01 9.67
CA ILE A 198 0.90 34.84 10.46
C ILE A 198 -0.61 34.86 10.65
N MET A 199 -1.24 33.70 10.46
CA MET A 199 -2.61 33.40 10.85
C MET A 199 -2.60 32.28 11.88
N LEU A 200 -2.99 32.57 13.13
CA LEU A 200 -3.04 31.61 14.23
C LEU A 200 -4.48 31.18 14.50
N MET A 201 -4.75 29.88 14.44
CA MET A 201 -6.05 29.27 14.71
C MET A 201 -6.03 28.32 15.90
N ALA A 202 -7.09 28.33 16.72
CA ALA A 202 -7.33 27.33 17.75
C ALA A 202 -8.84 27.11 17.94
N GLU A 203 -9.24 25.87 18.26
CA GLU A 203 -10.67 25.49 18.46
C GLU A 203 -11.61 25.99 17.34
N GLY A 204 -11.15 26.05 16.08
CA GLY A 204 -11.93 26.54 14.95
C GLY A 204 -12.04 28.08 14.84
N MET A 205 -11.37 28.83 15.70
CA MET A 205 -11.37 30.30 15.73
C MET A 205 -10.00 30.89 15.41
N ILE A 206 -9.99 32.10 14.83
CA ILE A 206 -8.77 32.88 14.59
C ILE A 206 -8.43 33.63 15.89
N VAL A 207 -7.21 33.44 16.36
CA VAL A 207 -6.63 34.06 17.56
C VAL A 207 -5.73 35.24 17.19
N TYR A 208 -5.07 35.18 16.04
CA TYR A 208 -4.24 36.28 15.53
C TYR A 208 -4.17 36.22 14.01
N HIS A 209 -4.19 37.36 13.34
CA HIS A 209 -3.89 37.49 11.91
C HIS A 209 -3.22 38.85 11.66
N GLY A 210 -1.98 38.85 11.15
CA GLY A 210 -1.21 40.07 10.89
C GLY A 210 0.28 39.82 10.67
N PRO A 211 1.10 40.89 10.62
CA PRO A 211 2.52 40.82 10.31
C PRO A 211 3.32 39.99 11.32
N ARG A 212 4.24 39.16 10.83
CA ARG A 212 5.11 38.31 11.66
C ARG A 212 5.88 39.11 12.73
N SER A 213 6.37 40.30 12.39
CA SER A 213 7.19 41.13 13.28
C SER A 213 6.48 41.56 14.57
N ASN A 214 5.15 41.70 14.53
CA ASN A 214 4.37 42.30 15.62
C ASN A 214 3.68 41.24 16.50
N VAL A 215 3.88 39.96 16.19
CA VAL A 215 3.18 38.87 16.90
C VAL A 215 3.63 38.74 18.35
N LEU A 216 4.93 38.94 18.63
CA LEU A 216 5.48 38.84 19.99
C LEU A 216 4.94 39.99 20.85
N ASP A 217 5.00 41.23 20.35
CA ASP A 217 4.46 42.41 21.02
C ASP A 217 2.96 42.25 21.37
N TYR A 218 2.19 41.64 20.47
CA TYR A 218 0.77 41.36 20.71
C TYR A 218 0.55 40.43 21.91
N PHE A 219 1.28 39.31 21.98
CA PHE A 219 1.15 38.37 23.11
C PHE A 219 1.76 38.91 24.41
N GLU A 220 2.82 39.72 24.33
CA GLU A 220 3.37 40.42 25.49
C GLU A 220 2.35 41.42 26.07
N GLY A 221 1.61 42.13 25.22
CA GLY A 221 0.49 42.99 25.62
C GLY A 221 -0.63 42.24 26.35
N LEU A 222 -0.79 40.94 26.07
CA LEU A 222 -1.73 40.04 26.76
C LEU A 222 -1.18 39.43 28.06
N GLY A 223 0.12 39.61 28.35
CA GLY A 223 0.79 39.10 29.56
C GLY A 223 1.66 37.87 29.36
N PHE A 224 1.88 37.43 28.11
CA PHE A 224 2.68 36.24 27.77
C PHE A 224 3.99 36.63 27.07
N ARG A 225 5.14 36.17 27.60
CA ARG A 225 6.47 36.50 27.04
C ARG A 225 7.18 35.26 26.51
N CYS A 226 7.79 35.39 25.32
CA CYS A 226 8.59 34.31 24.72
C CYS A 226 10.01 34.27 25.33
N PRO A 227 10.51 33.09 25.76
CA PRO A 227 11.91 32.92 26.19
C PRO A 227 12.92 33.14 25.04
N GLU A 228 14.13 33.60 25.36
CA GLU A 228 15.15 34.00 24.36
C GLU A 228 15.61 32.86 23.42
N ARG A 229 15.71 31.62 23.92
CA ARG A 229 16.15 30.46 23.14
C ARG A 229 15.01 29.59 22.60
N LYS A 230 13.75 30.03 22.75
CA LYS A 230 12.59 29.27 22.28
C LYS A 230 12.13 29.76 20.91
N GLY A 231 11.79 28.83 20.02
CA GLY A 231 11.19 29.16 18.72
C GLY A 231 9.87 29.90 18.88
N VAL A 232 9.70 31.00 18.14
CA VAL A 232 8.48 31.82 18.16
C VAL A 232 7.25 31.00 17.77
N ALA A 233 7.35 30.17 16.73
CA ALA A 233 6.23 29.34 16.28
C ALA A 233 5.76 28.30 17.32
N ASP A 234 6.68 27.83 18.17
CA ASP A 234 6.39 26.88 19.25
C ASP A 234 5.68 27.59 20.40
N PHE A 235 6.19 28.76 20.80
CA PHE A 235 5.54 29.64 21.76
C PHE A 235 4.09 29.95 21.35
N LEU A 236 3.84 30.30 20.08
CA LEU A 236 2.50 30.64 19.59
C LEU A 236 1.50 29.47 19.65
N GLN A 237 1.97 28.23 19.57
CA GLN A 237 1.09 27.06 19.70
C GLN A 237 0.87 26.66 21.15
N GLU A 238 1.90 26.77 21.98
CA GLU A 238 1.83 26.43 23.40
C GLU A 238 1.06 27.48 24.21
N VAL A 239 1.12 28.76 23.83
CA VAL A 239 0.37 29.84 24.53
C VAL A 239 -1.15 29.68 24.39
N VAL A 240 -1.62 28.96 23.37
CA VAL A 240 -3.04 28.65 23.17
C VAL A 240 -3.44 27.30 23.79
N SER A 241 -2.46 26.53 24.28
CA SER A 241 -2.66 25.24 24.95
C SER A 241 -2.96 25.41 26.44
N LYS A 242 -4.00 24.74 26.93
CA LYS A 242 -4.35 24.73 28.36
C LYS A 242 -3.24 24.20 29.28
N LYS A 243 -2.41 23.27 28.78
CA LYS A 243 -1.34 22.64 29.58
C LYS A 243 -0.11 23.53 29.73
N ASP A 244 0.16 24.33 28.70
CA ASP A 244 1.47 24.97 28.51
C ASP A 244 1.40 26.50 28.72
N GLN A 245 0.21 27.11 28.62
CA GLN A 245 0.03 28.57 28.70
C GLN A 245 0.56 29.19 30.01
N ALA A 246 0.54 28.46 31.13
CA ALA A 246 0.99 28.95 32.43
C ALA A 246 2.49 29.30 32.47
N GLN A 247 3.33 28.57 31.73
CA GLN A 247 4.79 28.72 31.78
C GLN A 247 5.30 30.04 31.16
N TYR A 248 4.44 30.72 30.39
CA TYR A 248 4.78 31.96 29.69
C TYR A 248 4.26 33.22 30.36
N TRP A 249 3.57 33.07 31.48
CA TRP A 249 3.02 34.19 32.22
C TRP A 249 4.14 35.00 32.88
N TYR A 250 4.34 36.24 32.42
CA TYR A 250 5.42 37.10 32.90
C TYR A 250 4.97 38.11 33.98
N ARG A 251 3.66 38.37 34.10
CA ARG A 251 3.13 39.35 35.07
C ARG A 251 3.13 38.77 36.49
N THR A 252 4.27 38.88 37.17
CA THR A 252 4.48 38.41 38.56
C THR A 252 3.51 39.04 39.58
N GLU A 253 2.93 40.21 39.27
CA GLU A 253 1.98 40.91 40.14
C GLU A 253 0.54 40.36 40.07
N GLN A 254 0.22 39.52 39.07
CA GLN A 254 -1.11 38.96 38.85
C GLN A 254 -1.07 37.43 38.90
N ALA A 255 -1.98 36.81 39.64
CA ALA A 255 -2.10 35.35 39.66
C ALA A 255 -2.53 34.86 38.25
N TYR A 256 -1.82 33.85 37.74
CA TYR A 256 -2.14 33.25 36.46
C TYR A 256 -3.56 32.65 36.48
N SER A 257 -4.35 32.98 35.45
CA SER A 257 -5.62 32.31 35.15
C SER A 257 -5.65 31.93 33.68
N TYR A 258 -6.19 30.75 33.37
CA TYR A 258 -6.25 30.25 32.00
C TYR A 258 -7.13 31.16 31.13
N VAL A 259 -6.54 31.73 30.08
CA VAL A 259 -7.24 32.57 29.11
C VAL A 259 -7.80 31.67 28.00
N SER A 260 -9.12 31.58 27.92
CA SER A 260 -9.81 30.72 26.95
C SER A 260 -9.63 31.22 25.51
N VAL A 261 -9.66 30.29 24.54
CA VAL A 261 -9.56 30.60 23.11
C VAL A 261 -10.66 31.58 22.63
N PRO A 262 -11.94 31.45 23.04
CA PRO A 262 -12.95 32.46 22.72
C PRO A 262 -12.58 33.87 23.21
N THR A 263 -11.98 33.97 24.41
CA THR A 263 -11.53 35.25 24.97
C THR A 263 -10.38 35.82 24.14
N LEU A 264 -9.40 35.00 23.75
CA LEU A 264 -8.29 35.44 22.89
C LEU A 264 -8.80 35.92 21.52
N SER A 265 -9.74 35.20 20.91
CA SER A 265 -10.36 35.60 19.63
C SER A 265 -11.14 36.92 19.76
N MET A 266 -11.84 37.16 20.87
CA MET A 266 -12.51 38.43 21.14
C MET A 266 -11.50 39.58 21.26
N ARG A 267 -10.42 39.38 22.03
CA ARG A 267 -9.33 40.37 22.17
C ARG A 267 -8.66 40.69 20.85
N PHE A 268 -8.50 39.71 19.97
CA PHE A 268 -8.00 39.94 18.61
C PHE A 268 -8.93 40.84 17.79
N LYS A 269 -10.24 40.57 17.81
CA LYS A 269 -11.22 41.43 17.09
C LYS A 269 -11.25 42.88 17.59
N GLU A 270 -10.91 43.11 18.86
CA GLU A 270 -10.84 44.45 19.47
C GLU A 270 -9.49 45.17 19.21
N SER A 271 -8.44 44.42 18.87
CA SER A 271 -7.10 44.93 18.58
C SER A 271 -7.07 45.81 17.32
N SER A 272 -6.00 46.59 17.16
CA SER A 272 -5.77 47.42 15.96
C SER A 272 -5.85 46.59 14.67
N PHE A 273 -5.16 45.45 14.63
CA PHE A 273 -5.14 44.54 13.48
C PHE A 273 -6.53 43.98 13.14
N GLY A 274 -7.28 43.56 14.16
CA GLY A 274 -8.64 43.04 13.98
C GLY A 274 -9.62 44.09 13.44
N LYS A 275 -9.46 45.36 13.86
CA LYS A 275 -10.26 46.49 13.35
C LYS A 275 -9.88 46.87 11.92
N GLU A 276 -8.58 46.90 11.59
CA GLU A 276 -8.07 47.18 10.25
C GLU A 276 -8.57 46.16 9.23
N ILE A 277 -8.46 44.85 9.52
CA ILE A 277 -9.00 43.79 8.66
C ILE A 277 -10.51 43.96 8.47
N LYS A 278 -11.25 44.31 9.53
CA LYS A 278 -12.70 44.54 9.45
C LYS A 278 -13.04 45.76 8.60
N GLU A 279 -12.25 46.82 8.69
CA GLU A 279 -12.39 48.02 7.87
C GLU A 279 -12.11 47.70 6.39
N ASP A 280 -11.04 46.95 6.10
CA ASP A 280 -10.69 46.56 4.74
C ASP A 280 -11.71 45.63 4.10
N ILE A 281 -12.26 44.67 4.85
CA ILE A 281 -13.37 43.83 4.37
C ILE A 281 -14.64 44.65 4.13
N SER A 282 -14.85 45.74 4.87
CA SER A 282 -16.04 46.61 4.73
C SER A 282 -15.98 47.55 3.51
N LYS A 283 -14.78 47.78 2.95
CA LYS A 283 -14.60 48.59 1.74
C LYS A 283 -15.12 47.82 0.51
N PRO A 284 -16.02 48.40 -0.31
CA PRO A 284 -16.52 47.73 -1.52
C PRO A 284 -15.39 47.54 -2.55
N PHE A 285 -15.18 46.30 -3.01
CA PHE A 285 -14.12 45.97 -3.96
C PHE A 285 -14.52 46.34 -5.40
N THR A 286 -13.65 47.06 -6.11
CA THR A 286 -13.88 47.45 -7.52
C THR A 286 -13.29 46.40 -8.47
N ARG A 287 -14.11 45.79 -9.33
CA ARG A 287 -13.68 44.77 -10.30
C ARG A 287 -12.89 45.42 -11.45
N LEU A 288 -11.63 45.01 -11.65
CA LEU A 288 -10.74 45.45 -12.74
C LEU A 288 -10.62 44.35 -13.83
N PRO A 289 -10.42 44.71 -15.12
CA PRO A 289 -10.25 43.72 -16.20
C PRO A 289 -9.05 42.77 -16.01
N CYS A 290 -7.97 43.24 -15.36
CA CYS A 290 -6.81 42.42 -15.00
C CYS A 290 -7.15 41.29 -14.01
N HIS A 291 -8.27 41.38 -13.28
CA HIS A 291 -8.72 40.32 -12.39
C HIS A 291 -9.44 39.19 -13.13
N GLU A 292 -10.04 39.45 -14.30
CA GLU A 292 -10.67 38.40 -15.11
C GLU A 292 -9.64 37.45 -15.72
N THR A 293 -8.47 37.94 -16.14
CA THR A 293 -7.39 37.09 -16.69
C THR A 293 -6.68 36.25 -15.62
N ALA A 294 -6.79 36.63 -14.34
CA ALA A 294 -6.25 35.88 -13.21
C ALA A 294 -7.18 34.75 -12.73
N MET A 295 -8.45 34.74 -13.15
CA MET A 295 -9.43 33.72 -12.76
C MET A 295 -9.75 32.78 -13.92
N SER A 296 -9.92 31.50 -13.60
CA SER A 296 -10.38 30.52 -14.59
C SER A 296 -11.89 30.38 -14.56
N PHE A 297 -12.53 30.78 -15.66
CA PHE A 297 -13.97 30.58 -15.88
C PHE A 297 -14.25 29.24 -16.60
N ASP A 298 -13.29 28.75 -17.39
CA ASP A 298 -13.40 27.44 -18.05
C ASP A 298 -12.91 26.30 -17.15
N VAL A 299 -13.62 25.18 -17.18
CA VAL A 299 -13.27 23.99 -16.39
C VAL A 299 -11.97 23.31 -16.87
N TYR A 300 -11.68 23.31 -18.18
CA TYR A 300 -10.48 22.65 -18.74
C TYR A 300 -9.69 23.61 -19.61
N SER A 301 -8.35 23.63 -19.48
CA SER A 301 -7.47 24.53 -20.24
C SER A 301 -7.20 24.07 -21.67
N LEU A 302 -7.24 22.76 -21.92
CA LEU A 302 -6.97 22.17 -23.23
C LEU A 302 -8.26 21.89 -24.01
N SER A 303 -8.14 21.93 -25.35
CA SER A 303 -9.17 21.39 -26.23
C SER A 303 -9.40 19.90 -25.98
N LYS A 304 -10.62 19.41 -26.24
CA LYS A 304 -10.98 18.00 -26.03
C LYS A 304 -10.02 17.03 -26.74
N TRP A 305 -9.57 17.35 -27.95
CA TRP A 305 -8.62 16.50 -28.68
C TRP A 305 -7.24 16.47 -28.04
N ASN A 306 -6.74 17.61 -27.54
CA ASN A 306 -5.44 17.67 -26.87
C ASN A 306 -5.46 16.95 -25.51
N LEU A 307 -6.58 17.02 -24.77
CA LEU A 307 -6.79 16.22 -23.54
C LEU A 307 -6.68 14.71 -23.85
N PHE A 308 -7.38 14.26 -24.90
CA PHE A 308 -7.33 12.87 -25.34
C PHE A 308 -5.91 12.44 -25.72
N LYS A 309 -5.20 13.26 -26.53
CA LYS A 309 -3.83 12.99 -26.97
C LYS A 309 -2.85 12.90 -25.79
N ALA A 310 -2.97 13.80 -24.81
CA ALA A 310 -2.12 13.81 -23.62
C ALA A 310 -2.33 12.55 -22.77
N CYS A 311 -3.58 12.19 -22.47
CA CYS A 311 -3.89 10.96 -21.74
C CYS A 311 -3.46 9.69 -22.51
N MET A 312 -3.64 9.67 -23.83
CA MET A 312 -3.18 8.58 -24.70
C MET A 312 -1.66 8.40 -24.63
N SER A 313 -0.90 9.49 -24.69
CA SER A 313 0.57 9.43 -24.61
C SER A 313 1.06 8.87 -23.26
N ARG A 314 0.42 9.25 -22.15
CA ARG A 314 0.74 8.71 -20.82
C ARG A 314 0.46 7.21 -20.75
N GLU A 315 -0.69 6.79 -21.25
CA GLU A 315 -1.09 5.39 -21.16
C GLU A 315 -0.17 4.47 -22.00
N ILE A 316 0.30 4.94 -23.17
CA ILE A 316 1.33 4.27 -23.98
C ILE A 316 2.66 4.15 -23.22
N LEU A 317 3.11 5.23 -22.57
CA LEU A 317 4.33 5.23 -21.77
C LEU A 317 4.25 4.20 -20.63
N LEU A 318 3.14 4.18 -19.89
CA LEU A 318 2.91 3.21 -18.81
C LEU A 318 2.87 1.77 -19.32
N MET A 319 2.30 1.53 -20.51
CA MET A 319 2.34 0.21 -21.14
C MET A 319 3.77 -0.21 -21.50
N LYS A 320 4.61 0.71 -21.99
CA LYS A 320 6.02 0.44 -22.30
C LYS A 320 6.84 0.11 -21.04
N ARG A 321 6.67 0.87 -19.95
CA ARG A 321 7.37 0.63 -18.66
C ARG A 321 6.95 -0.69 -18.00
N ASN A 322 5.67 -1.03 -18.08
CA ASN A 322 5.15 -2.31 -17.58
C ASN A 322 5.10 -3.40 -18.68
N SER A 323 5.90 -3.28 -19.74
CA SER A 323 5.94 -4.24 -20.84
C SER A 323 6.24 -5.67 -20.37
N PHE A 324 7.08 -5.83 -19.35
CA PHE A 324 7.37 -7.12 -18.73
C PHE A 324 6.09 -7.88 -18.32
N LEU A 325 5.10 -7.20 -17.71
CA LEU A 325 3.85 -7.84 -17.28
C LEU A 325 3.04 -8.34 -18.49
N TYR A 326 2.97 -7.55 -19.57
CA TYR A 326 2.27 -7.93 -20.79
C TYR A 326 2.98 -9.06 -21.55
N ILE A 327 4.31 -9.01 -21.63
CA ILE A 327 5.13 -10.07 -22.23
C ILE A 327 4.98 -11.36 -21.44
N PHE A 328 5.08 -11.30 -20.11
CA PHE A 328 4.90 -12.46 -19.24
C PHE A 328 3.51 -13.09 -19.42
N LYS A 329 2.47 -12.26 -19.53
CA LYS A 329 1.10 -12.68 -19.81
C LYS A 329 0.98 -13.38 -21.18
N LEU A 330 1.60 -12.85 -22.24
CA LEU A 330 1.62 -13.50 -23.56
C LEU A 330 2.39 -14.83 -23.55
N VAL A 331 3.52 -14.91 -22.85
CA VAL A 331 4.30 -16.15 -22.68
C VAL A 331 3.48 -17.20 -21.93
N GLN A 332 2.79 -16.81 -20.86
CA GLN A 332 1.87 -17.69 -20.15
C GLN A 332 0.75 -18.20 -21.06
N LEU A 333 0.11 -17.32 -21.83
CA LEU A 333 -0.93 -17.71 -22.78
C LEU A 333 -0.40 -18.70 -23.82
N PHE A 334 0.81 -18.48 -24.33
CA PHE A 334 1.49 -19.39 -25.25
C PHE A 334 1.69 -20.78 -24.64
N ILE A 335 2.17 -20.88 -23.39
CA ILE A 335 2.34 -22.15 -22.68
C ILE A 335 1.00 -22.87 -22.54
N VAL A 336 -0.04 -22.15 -22.12
CA VAL A 336 -1.39 -22.71 -21.98
C VAL A 336 -1.95 -23.18 -23.34
N ALA A 337 -1.73 -22.43 -24.42
CA ALA A 337 -2.15 -22.81 -25.76
C ALA A 337 -1.44 -24.10 -26.23
N VAL A 338 -0.14 -24.24 -25.96
CA VAL A 338 0.65 -25.45 -26.24
C VAL A 338 0.12 -26.67 -25.47
N ILE A 339 -0.23 -26.49 -24.19
CA ILE A 339 -0.86 -27.56 -23.40
C ILE A 339 -2.22 -27.92 -24.01
N THR A 340 -3.04 -26.93 -24.35
CA THR A 340 -4.38 -27.14 -24.91
C THR A 340 -4.34 -27.89 -26.24
N MET A 341 -3.45 -27.49 -27.17
CA MET A 341 -3.32 -28.14 -28.48
C MET A 341 -2.85 -29.59 -28.38
N THR A 342 -1.98 -29.90 -27.41
CA THR A 342 -1.46 -31.28 -27.21
C THR A 342 -2.48 -32.17 -26.50
N VAL A 343 -3.33 -31.59 -25.66
CA VAL A 343 -4.43 -32.29 -24.99
C VAL A 343 -5.54 -32.65 -25.99
N PHE A 344 -5.96 -31.70 -26.82
CA PHE A 344 -7.05 -31.87 -27.81
C PHE A 344 -6.56 -32.28 -29.22
N SER A 345 -5.45 -33.00 -29.33
CA SER A 345 -4.81 -33.30 -30.63
C SER A 345 -5.72 -34.03 -31.63
N ARG A 346 -5.78 -33.53 -32.87
CA ARG A 346 -6.57 -34.02 -34.01
C ARG A 346 -6.47 -35.54 -34.25
N SER A 347 -5.32 -36.16 -34.00
CA SER A 347 -5.09 -37.59 -34.30
C SER A 347 -6.02 -38.56 -33.56
N LYS A 348 -6.73 -38.08 -32.53
CA LYS A 348 -7.61 -38.90 -31.68
C LYS A 348 -9.11 -38.67 -31.89
N LEU A 349 -9.50 -37.61 -32.60
CA LEU A 349 -10.91 -37.19 -32.71
C LEU A 349 -11.49 -37.57 -34.08
N LYS A 350 -12.49 -38.44 -34.09
CA LYS A 350 -13.28 -38.83 -35.27
C LYS A 350 -14.50 -37.92 -35.43
N VAL A 351 -15.24 -38.07 -36.54
CA VAL A 351 -16.47 -37.30 -36.82
C VAL A 351 -17.66 -38.12 -36.36
N ASP A 352 -17.83 -38.20 -35.04
CA ASP A 352 -18.89 -38.93 -34.33
C ASP A 352 -19.51 -38.03 -33.23
N VAL A 353 -20.70 -38.37 -32.71
CA VAL A 353 -21.44 -37.56 -31.71
C VAL A 353 -20.66 -37.40 -30.39
N ILE A 354 -19.90 -38.43 -29.98
CA ILE A 354 -19.09 -38.39 -28.76
C ILE A 354 -17.92 -37.40 -28.95
N ASP A 355 -17.25 -37.47 -30.10
CA ASP A 355 -16.11 -36.60 -30.40
C ASP A 355 -16.56 -35.15 -30.69
N ALA A 356 -17.78 -34.95 -31.21
CA ALA A 356 -18.41 -33.65 -31.34
C ALA A 356 -18.53 -32.92 -29.98
N ASN A 357 -18.84 -33.63 -28.89
CA ASN A 357 -18.87 -33.05 -27.55
C ASN A 357 -17.48 -32.58 -27.08
N TYR A 358 -16.39 -33.24 -27.49
CA TYR A 358 -15.02 -32.78 -27.16
C TYR A 358 -14.61 -31.55 -27.97
N TYR A 359 -15.01 -31.46 -29.24
CA TYR A 359 -14.83 -30.23 -30.03
C TYR A 359 -15.57 -29.06 -29.38
N LEU A 360 -16.82 -29.25 -28.96
CA LEU A 360 -17.56 -28.22 -28.24
C LEU A 360 -16.86 -27.85 -26.93
N ALA A 361 -16.46 -28.83 -26.11
CA ALA A 361 -15.73 -28.57 -24.86
C ALA A 361 -14.42 -27.77 -25.06
N SER A 362 -13.71 -27.99 -26.17
CA SER A 362 -12.50 -27.22 -26.51
C SER A 362 -12.82 -25.76 -26.85
N LEU A 363 -13.96 -25.49 -27.51
CA LEU A 363 -14.42 -24.14 -27.84
C LEU A 363 -14.86 -23.41 -26.57
N SER A 364 -15.65 -24.05 -25.71
CA SER A 364 -16.07 -23.46 -24.43
C SER A 364 -14.86 -23.21 -23.52
N PHE A 365 -13.88 -24.13 -23.49
CA PHE A 365 -12.63 -23.94 -22.75
C PHE A 365 -11.83 -22.74 -23.25
N THR A 366 -11.75 -22.54 -24.58
CA THR A 366 -11.12 -21.36 -25.17
C THR A 366 -11.77 -20.07 -24.65
N LEU A 367 -13.10 -20.01 -24.60
CA LEU A 367 -13.81 -18.84 -24.06
C LEU A 367 -13.52 -18.62 -22.57
N MET A 368 -13.50 -19.70 -21.77
CA MET A 368 -13.14 -19.61 -20.35
C MET A 368 -11.74 -19.04 -20.13
N ILE A 369 -10.76 -19.43 -20.95
CA ILE A 369 -9.39 -18.91 -20.88
C ILE A 369 -9.35 -17.41 -21.13
N LEU A 370 -10.01 -16.94 -22.19
CA LEU A 370 -10.03 -15.51 -22.52
C LEU A 370 -10.70 -14.67 -21.43
N MET A 371 -11.63 -15.26 -20.67
CA MET A 371 -12.17 -14.61 -19.49
C MET A 371 -11.18 -14.59 -18.31
N PHE A 372 -10.50 -15.70 -18.01
CA PHE A 372 -9.47 -15.75 -16.97
C PHE A 372 -8.31 -14.78 -17.25
N ASP A 373 -7.95 -14.65 -18.53
CA ASP A 373 -6.93 -13.72 -18.99
C ASP A 373 -7.32 -12.25 -18.80
N GLY A 374 -8.62 -11.94 -18.85
CA GLY A 374 -9.16 -10.60 -18.58
C GLY A 374 -9.17 -10.22 -17.08
N TYR A 375 -9.16 -11.19 -16.16
CA TYR A 375 -9.32 -10.95 -14.72
C TYR A 375 -8.26 -10.00 -14.10
N PRO A 376 -6.95 -10.09 -14.43
CA PRO A 376 -5.93 -9.20 -13.88
C PRO A 376 -6.13 -7.70 -14.19
N GLU A 377 -6.92 -7.34 -15.20
CA GLU A 377 -7.23 -5.94 -15.52
C GLU A 377 -7.99 -5.24 -14.37
N LEU A 378 -8.82 -5.99 -13.63
CA LEU A 378 -9.52 -5.52 -12.43
C LEU A 378 -8.51 -4.99 -11.39
N THR A 379 -7.49 -5.80 -11.13
CA THR A 379 -6.46 -5.52 -10.13
C THR A 379 -5.62 -4.30 -10.50
N ILE A 380 -5.20 -4.21 -11.76
CA ILE A 380 -4.38 -3.11 -12.27
C ILE A 380 -5.15 -1.78 -12.17
N LEU A 381 -6.43 -1.76 -12.54
CA LEU A 381 -7.23 -0.54 -12.49
C LEU A 381 -7.41 -0.01 -11.06
N ILE A 382 -7.69 -0.87 -10.08
CA ILE A 382 -7.91 -0.46 -8.68
C ILE A 382 -6.68 0.23 -8.09
N THR A 383 -5.48 -0.23 -8.44
CA THR A 383 -4.23 0.41 -7.98
C THR A 383 -4.04 1.84 -8.51
N ARG A 384 -4.68 2.19 -9.63
CA ARG A 384 -4.58 3.50 -10.29
C ARG A 384 -5.72 4.46 -9.92
N LEU A 385 -6.84 3.95 -9.41
CA LEU A 385 -8.02 4.76 -9.06
C LEU A 385 -7.73 5.93 -8.10
N PRO A 386 -6.89 5.80 -7.06
CA PRO A 386 -6.61 6.92 -6.14
C PRO A 386 -6.00 8.13 -6.85
N VAL A 387 -5.02 7.91 -7.74
CA VAL A 387 -4.39 9.00 -8.52
C VAL A 387 -5.38 9.58 -9.53
N PHE A 388 -6.22 8.75 -10.15
CA PHE A 388 -7.28 9.21 -11.02
C PHE A 388 -8.27 10.16 -10.31
N TYR A 389 -8.75 9.79 -9.11
CA TYR A 389 -9.67 10.65 -8.35
C TYR A 389 -9.03 11.97 -7.95
N LYS A 390 -7.76 11.95 -7.49
CA LYS A 390 -6.99 13.17 -7.22
C LYS A 390 -6.97 14.10 -8.43
N GLN A 391 -6.56 13.60 -9.59
CA GLN A 391 -6.42 14.42 -10.82
C GLN A 391 -7.77 14.88 -11.39
N ARG A 392 -8.81 14.04 -11.30
CA ARG A 392 -10.17 14.38 -11.73
C ARG A 392 -10.79 15.47 -10.85
N ASP A 393 -10.66 15.35 -9.53
CA ASP A 393 -11.26 16.30 -8.59
C ASP A 393 -10.56 17.67 -8.65
N MET A 394 -9.31 17.72 -9.14
CA MET A 394 -8.56 18.94 -9.49
C MET A 394 -8.77 19.40 -10.95
N TYR A 395 -9.73 18.83 -11.68
CA TYR A 395 -10.05 19.17 -13.06
C TYR A 395 -8.89 19.09 -14.07
N PHE A 396 -7.89 18.22 -13.86
CA PHE A 396 -6.85 17.99 -14.87
C PHE A 396 -7.48 17.47 -16.16
N TYR A 397 -8.33 16.45 -16.04
CA TYR A 397 -9.05 15.88 -17.16
C TYR A 397 -10.37 15.25 -16.71
N PRO A 398 -11.38 15.21 -17.61
CA PRO A 398 -12.62 14.48 -17.37
C PRO A 398 -12.41 12.97 -17.45
N ALA A 399 -13.32 12.19 -16.85
CA ALA A 399 -13.24 10.73 -16.83
C ALA A 399 -13.16 10.08 -18.22
N TRP A 400 -13.83 10.64 -19.24
CA TRP A 400 -13.79 10.09 -20.61
C TRP A 400 -12.40 10.21 -21.26
N ALA A 401 -11.63 11.25 -20.91
CA ALA A 401 -10.29 11.45 -21.45
C ALA A 401 -9.28 10.44 -20.88
N TYR A 402 -9.55 9.90 -19.70
CA TYR A 402 -8.81 8.76 -19.14
C TYR A 402 -9.35 7.42 -19.65
N GLY A 403 -10.67 7.24 -19.62
CA GLY A 403 -11.31 5.96 -19.92
C GLY A 403 -11.19 5.53 -21.38
N LEU A 404 -11.30 6.45 -22.34
CA LEU A 404 -11.20 6.11 -23.77
C LEU A 404 -9.81 5.59 -24.17
N PRO A 405 -8.69 6.28 -23.85
CA PRO A 405 -7.34 5.74 -24.12
C PRO A 405 -7.10 4.39 -23.46
N ALA A 406 -7.52 4.23 -22.20
CA ALA A 406 -7.37 2.99 -21.46
C ALA A 406 -8.08 1.80 -22.14
N SER A 407 -9.20 2.05 -22.83
CA SER A 407 -9.92 1.03 -23.59
C SER A 407 -9.36 0.84 -25.01
N LEU A 408 -9.06 1.91 -25.74
CA LEU A 408 -8.57 1.85 -27.12
C LEU A 408 -7.21 1.14 -27.24
N LEU A 409 -6.28 1.42 -26.32
CA LEU A 409 -4.94 0.79 -26.32
C LEU A 409 -4.97 -0.72 -26.06
N LYS A 410 -6.10 -1.24 -25.58
CA LYS A 410 -6.28 -2.67 -25.30
C LYS A 410 -6.81 -3.44 -26.50
N ILE A 411 -7.26 -2.75 -27.55
CA ILE A 411 -7.71 -3.36 -28.81
C ILE A 411 -6.57 -4.12 -29.49
N PRO A 412 -5.38 -3.53 -29.75
CA PRO A 412 -4.27 -4.26 -30.38
C PRO A 412 -3.78 -5.44 -29.54
N LEU A 413 -3.73 -5.27 -28.23
CA LEU A 413 -3.32 -6.34 -27.30
C LEU A 413 -4.30 -7.52 -27.34
N SER A 414 -5.61 -7.23 -27.36
CA SER A 414 -6.66 -8.26 -27.48
C SER A 414 -6.61 -8.98 -28.82
N MET A 415 -6.31 -8.25 -29.90
CA MET A 415 -6.12 -8.84 -31.22
C MET A 415 -4.91 -9.78 -31.24
N CYS A 416 -3.79 -9.37 -30.63
CA CYS A 416 -2.59 -10.21 -30.50
C CYS A 416 -2.88 -11.50 -29.74
N VAL A 417 -3.61 -11.42 -28.62
CA VAL A 417 -4.07 -12.59 -27.83
C VAL A 417 -4.89 -13.55 -28.69
N ALA A 418 -5.89 -13.04 -29.43
CA ALA A 418 -6.73 -13.87 -30.30
C ALA A 418 -5.95 -14.53 -31.45
N VAL A 419 -5.01 -13.81 -32.06
CA VAL A 419 -4.15 -14.34 -33.14
C VAL A 419 -3.22 -15.43 -32.62
N VAL A 420 -2.52 -15.19 -31.50
CA VAL A 420 -1.61 -16.17 -30.90
C VAL A 420 -2.37 -17.43 -30.50
N TRP A 421 -3.53 -17.29 -29.84
CA TRP A 421 -4.34 -18.43 -29.43
C TRP A 421 -4.82 -19.26 -30.63
N THR A 422 -5.45 -18.60 -31.61
CA THR A 422 -6.09 -19.30 -32.74
C THR A 422 -5.06 -19.93 -33.67
N SER A 423 -3.95 -19.23 -33.95
CA SER A 423 -2.89 -19.76 -34.82
C SER A 423 -2.28 -21.07 -34.29
N LEU A 424 -2.10 -21.19 -32.97
CA LEU A 424 -1.55 -22.39 -32.34
C LEU A 424 -2.58 -23.52 -32.22
N THR A 425 -3.79 -23.19 -31.79
CA THR A 425 -4.78 -24.22 -31.41
C THR A 425 -5.62 -24.72 -32.57
N TYR A 426 -5.95 -23.88 -33.56
CA TYR A 426 -7.02 -24.17 -34.50
C TYR A 426 -6.78 -25.43 -35.34
N TYR A 427 -5.63 -25.47 -36.04
CA TYR A 427 -5.28 -26.60 -36.90
C TYR A 427 -4.82 -27.83 -36.11
N ALA A 428 -4.23 -27.63 -34.92
CA ALA A 428 -3.74 -28.70 -34.06
C ALA A 428 -4.87 -29.50 -33.40
N ILE A 429 -5.94 -28.81 -32.98
CA ILE A 429 -7.19 -29.44 -32.50
C ILE A 429 -7.96 -30.09 -33.66
N GLY A 430 -7.82 -29.50 -34.85
CA GLY A 430 -8.43 -30.02 -36.08
C GLY A 430 -9.87 -29.58 -36.26
N TYR A 431 -10.14 -28.29 -36.03
CA TYR A 431 -11.38 -27.63 -36.46
C TYR A 431 -11.52 -27.64 -38.00
N SER A 432 -12.65 -27.17 -38.52
CA SER A 432 -12.89 -27.13 -39.97
C SER A 432 -11.76 -26.40 -40.72
N PRO A 433 -11.15 -26.97 -41.77
CA PRO A 433 -9.97 -26.39 -42.42
C PRO A 433 -10.26 -25.18 -43.31
N GLU A 434 -11.52 -24.75 -43.45
CA GLU A 434 -11.92 -23.63 -44.31
C GLU A 434 -11.32 -22.29 -43.83
N PRO A 435 -10.57 -21.57 -44.69
CA PRO A 435 -9.96 -20.29 -44.31
C PRO A 435 -10.96 -19.26 -43.77
N GLY A 436 -12.16 -19.20 -44.35
CA GLY A 436 -13.21 -18.29 -43.89
C GLY A 436 -13.64 -18.53 -42.44
N ARG A 437 -13.71 -19.79 -42.00
CA ARG A 437 -14.09 -20.16 -40.62
C ARG A 437 -12.97 -19.87 -39.62
N PHE A 438 -11.72 -19.98 -40.05
CA PHE A 438 -10.55 -19.58 -39.27
C PHE A 438 -10.58 -18.08 -38.93
N PHE A 439 -10.76 -17.21 -39.93
CA PHE A 439 -10.83 -15.75 -39.70
C PHE A 439 -12.06 -15.36 -38.88
N ARG A 440 -13.20 -16.01 -39.08
CA ARG A 440 -14.41 -15.82 -38.25
C ARG A 440 -14.13 -16.13 -36.78
N GLN A 441 -13.40 -17.20 -36.48
CA GLN A 441 -13.03 -17.53 -35.10
C GLN A 441 -12.06 -16.50 -34.50
N ILE A 442 -11.05 -16.03 -35.24
CA ILE A 442 -10.13 -14.98 -34.76
C ILE A 442 -10.92 -13.73 -34.35
N VAL A 443 -11.81 -13.24 -35.23
CA VAL A 443 -12.58 -12.01 -34.98
C VAL A 443 -13.50 -12.18 -33.78
N LEU A 444 -14.18 -13.33 -33.64
CA LEU A 444 -15.07 -13.59 -32.52
C LEU A 444 -14.30 -13.66 -31.18
N LEU A 445 -13.16 -14.36 -31.15
CA LEU A 445 -12.32 -14.46 -29.96
C LEU A 445 -11.71 -13.11 -29.57
N PHE A 446 -11.33 -12.28 -30.55
CA PHE A 446 -10.88 -10.91 -30.33
C PHE A 446 -11.95 -10.06 -29.63
N VAL A 447 -13.18 -10.04 -30.16
CA VAL A 447 -14.26 -9.24 -29.58
C VAL A 447 -14.60 -9.77 -28.18
N MET A 448 -14.65 -11.11 -28.00
CA MET A 448 -14.91 -11.72 -26.69
C MET A 448 -13.87 -11.29 -25.64
N HIS A 449 -12.57 -11.38 -25.96
CA HIS A 449 -11.51 -10.96 -25.04
C HIS A 449 -11.57 -9.45 -24.74
N TYR A 450 -11.92 -8.63 -25.73
CA TYR A 450 -12.11 -7.20 -25.51
C TYR A 450 -13.30 -6.90 -24.60
N THR A 451 -14.41 -7.63 -24.74
CA THR A 451 -15.60 -7.51 -23.89
C THR A 451 -15.31 -7.92 -22.44
N THR A 452 -14.55 -9.00 -22.21
CA THR A 452 -14.20 -9.44 -20.85
C THR A 452 -13.31 -8.43 -20.14
N GLY A 453 -12.29 -7.91 -20.83
CA GLY A 453 -11.44 -6.84 -20.30
C GLY A 453 -12.25 -5.59 -19.95
N SER A 454 -13.21 -5.20 -20.78
CA SER A 454 -14.09 -4.05 -20.54
C SER A 454 -15.02 -4.28 -19.34
N MET A 455 -15.55 -5.49 -19.18
CA MET A 455 -16.38 -5.87 -18.03
C MET A 455 -15.61 -5.74 -16.71
N PHE A 456 -14.40 -6.29 -16.63
CA PHE A 456 -13.60 -6.23 -15.39
C PHE A 456 -13.17 -4.81 -15.03
N ARG A 457 -12.92 -3.93 -16.01
CA ARG A 457 -12.69 -2.49 -15.77
C ARG A 457 -13.93 -1.81 -15.20
N PHE A 458 -15.10 -2.08 -15.76
CA PHE A 458 -16.36 -1.57 -15.25
C PHE A 458 -16.58 -1.99 -13.79
N ILE A 459 -16.43 -3.28 -13.47
CA ILE A 459 -16.57 -3.80 -12.09
C ILE A 459 -15.60 -3.10 -11.13
N ALA A 460 -14.32 -2.99 -11.49
CA ALA A 460 -13.33 -2.27 -10.69
C ALA A 460 -13.72 -0.81 -10.42
N SER A 461 -14.27 -0.11 -11.43
CA SER A 461 -14.68 1.29 -11.28
C SER A 461 -15.89 1.49 -10.35
N VAL A 462 -16.78 0.51 -10.25
CA VAL A 462 -17.98 0.58 -9.38
C VAL A 462 -17.62 0.32 -7.92
N PHE A 463 -16.94 -0.80 -7.66
CA PHE A 463 -16.66 -1.26 -6.31
C PHE A 463 -15.46 -0.56 -5.64
N ARG A 464 -14.51 -0.01 -6.42
CA ARG A 464 -13.38 0.88 -6.04
C ARG A 464 -12.37 0.31 -5.02
N THR A 465 -12.73 -0.71 -4.26
CA THR A 465 -11.88 -1.39 -3.27
C THR A 465 -11.50 -2.78 -3.77
N MET A 466 -10.31 -3.26 -3.39
CA MET A 466 -9.77 -4.52 -3.88
C MET A 466 -10.69 -5.70 -3.56
N HIS A 467 -11.04 -5.90 -2.28
CA HIS A 467 -11.84 -7.04 -1.84
C HIS A 467 -13.25 -7.06 -2.44
N ALA A 468 -13.96 -5.92 -2.47
CA ALA A 468 -15.30 -5.87 -3.04
C ALA A 468 -15.28 -6.13 -4.56
N SER A 469 -14.27 -5.60 -5.26
CA SER A 469 -14.14 -5.81 -6.70
C SER A 469 -13.78 -7.25 -7.04
N THR A 470 -12.89 -7.92 -6.29
CA THR A 470 -12.56 -9.33 -6.52
C THR A 470 -13.76 -10.26 -6.27
N THR A 471 -14.55 -9.97 -5.23
CA THR A 471 -15.80 -10.67 -4.94
C THR A 471 -16.82 -10.46 -6.05
N ALA A 472 -17.04 -9.23 -6.51
CA ALA A 472 -17.96 -8.94 -7.60
C ALA A 472 -17.49 -9.57 -8.92
N GLY A 473 -16.20 -9.46 -9.25
CA GLY A 473 -15.61 -10.04 -10.46
C GLY A 473 -15.75 -11.56 -10.53
N SER A 474 -15.54 -12.26 -9.41
CA SER A 474 -15.75 -13.71 -9.34
C SER A 474 -17.22 -14.12 -9.43
N LEU A 475 -18.15 -13.36 -8.83
CA LEU A 475 -19.59 -13.58 -9.00
C LEU A 475 -20.07 -13.35 -10.43
N SER A 476 -19.62 -12.26 -11.08
CA SER A 476 -19.91 -12.01 -12.49
C SER A 476 -19.38 -13.12 -13.37
N PHE A 477 -18.16 -13.60 -13.09
CA PHE A 477 -17.56 -14.71 -13.83
C PHE A 477 -18.38 -16.01 -13.68
N LEU A 478 -18.83 -16.33 -12.46
CA LEU A 478 -19.70 -17.46 -12.20
C LEU A 478 -21.04 -17.37 -12.93
N PHE A 479 -21.66 -16.19 -12.87
CA PHE A 479 -22.91 -15.92 -13.57
C PHE A 479 -22.77 -16.17 -15.07
N LEU A 480 -21.74 -15.61 -15.70
CA LEU A 480 -21.54 -15.72 -17.14
C LEU A 480 -21.32 -17.17 -17.61
N ILE A 481 -20.58 -17.98 -16.86
CA ILE A 481 -20.33 -19.38 -17.20
C ILE A 481 -21.54 -20.26 -16.92
N SER A 482 -22.28 -20.01 -15.84
CA SER A 482 -23.48 -20.80 -15.53
C SER A 482 -24.57 -20.63 -16.59
N PHE A 483 -24.67 -19.43 -17.17
CA PHE A 483 -25.69 -19.09 -18.17
C PHE A 483 -25.21 -19.14 -19.63
N CYS A 484 -23.99 -19.59 -19.94
CA CYS A 484 -23.49 -19.61 -21.32
C CYS A 484 -24.09 -20.71 -22.23
N GLY A 485 -24.83 -21.66 -21.66
CA GLY A 485 -25.43 -22.79 -22.39
C GLY A 485 -24.58 -24.07 -22.40
N PHE A 486 -23.28 -24.00 -22.13
CA PHE A 486 -22.41 -25.18 -22.10
C PHE A 486 -22.58 -26.03 -20.83
N VAL A 487 -22.54 -25.40 -19.66
CA VAL A 487 -22.68 -26.08 -18.35
C VAL A 487 -24.12 -26.55 -18.13
N LEU A 488 -25.08 -25.67 -18.42
CA LEU A 488 -26.50 -25.96 -18.36
C LEU A 488 -27.14 -25.58 -19.70
N PRO A 489 -27.71 -26.54 -20.45
CA PRO A 489 -28.41 -26.25 -21.70
C PRO A 489 -29.59 -25.30 -21.48
N HIS A 490 -29.85 -24.42 -22.45
CA HIS A 490 -30.95 -23.45 -22.39
C HIS A 490 -32.31 -24.07 -22.04
N ASN A 491 -32.60 -25.25 -22.57
CA ASN A 491 -33.88 -25.94 -22.35
C ASN A 491 -34.00 -26.55 -20.94
N SER A 492 -32.88 -26.79 -20.26
CA SER A 492 -32.83 -27.32 -18.88
C SER A 492 -32.88 -26.22 -17.81
N MET A 493 -32.84 -24.95 -18.20
CA MET A 493 -32.93 -23.82 -17.27
C MET A 493 -34.37 -23.64 -16.76
N PRO A 494 -34.56 -23.28 -15.46
CA PRO A 494 -35.88 -22.91 -14.95
C PRO A 494 -36.50 -21.77 -15.79
N GLY A 495 -37.79 -21.88 -16.10
CA GLY A 495 -38.46 -20.95 -17.03
C GLY A 495 -38.30 -19.46 -16.67
N TRP A 496 -38.28 -19.15 -15.37
CA TRP A 496 -38.12 -17.80 -14.83
C TRP A 496 -36.68 -17.26 -14.86
N LEU A 497 -35.67 -18.11 -15.12
CA LEU A 497 -34.25 -17.74 -15.27
C LEU A 497 -33.77 -17.72 -16.72
N LYS A 498 -34.59 -18.12 -17.70
CA LYS A 498 -34.18 -18.21 -19.11
C LYS A 498 -33.69 -16.88 -19.71
N TRP A 499 -34.15 -15.74 -19.20
CA TRP A 499 -33.69 -14.43 -19.67
C TRP A 499 -32.20 -14.18 -19.40
N ALA A 500 -31.63 -14.79 -18.35
CA ALA A 500 -30.23 -14.60 -17.97
C ALA A 500 -29.25 -15.15 -19.01
N PHE A 501 -29.69 -16.16 -19.79
CA PHE A 501 -28.96 -16.69 -20.95
C PHE A 501 -28.65 -15.58 -21.97
N TRP A 502 -29.61 -14.69 -22.24
CA TRP A 502 -29.48 -13.62 -23.24
C TRP A 502 -28.70 -12.39 -22.77
N VAL A 503 -28.54 -12.23 -21.46
CA VAL A 503 -27.78 -11.12 -20.85
C VAL A 503 -26.28 -11.44 -20.78
N SER A 504 -25.91 -12.73 -20.80
CA SER A 504 -24.51 -13.16 -20.73
C SER A 504 -23.79 -12.96 -22.07
N PRO A 505 -22.69 -12.15 -22.13
CA PRO A 505 -21.89 -12.04 -23.34
C PRO A 505 -21.26 -13.38 -23.75
N LEU A 506 -20.95 -14.24 -22.77
CA LEU A 506 -20.31 -15.53 -23.02
C LEU A 506 -21.20 -16.46 -23.87
N THR A 507 -22.52 -16.35 -23.72
CA THR A 507 -23.51 -17.08 -24.53
C THR A 507 -23.34 -16.82 -26.03
N TYR A 508 -23.18 -15.56 -26.42
CA TYR A 508 -22.99 -15.20 -27.83
C TYR A 508 -21.64 -15.67 -28.35
N GLY A 509 -20.61 -15.69 -27.51
CA GLY A 509 -19.33 -16.34 -27.82
C GLY A 509 -19.51 -17.83 -28.12
N GLU A 510 -20.25 -18.55 -27.26
CA GLU A 510 -20.51 -19.98 -27.39
C GLU A 510 -21.34 -20.30 -28.64
N ILE A 511 -22.45 -19.58 -28.86
CA ILE A 511 -23.30 -19.72 -30.06
C ILE A 511 -22.48 -19.47 -31.32
N GLY A 512 -21.72 -18.37 -31.36
CA GLY A 512 -20.91 -18.00 -32.52
C GLY A 512 -19.84 -19.04 -32.87
N LEU A 513 -19.13 -19.58 -31.87
CA LEU A 513 -18.14 -20.64 -32.10
C LEU A 513 -18.77 -21.96 -32.51
N ALA A 514 -19.84 -22.38 -31.82
CA ALA A 514 -20.51 -23.65 -32.10
C ALA A 514 -21.14 -23.67 -33.50
N VAL A 515 -21.86 -22.62 -33.88
CA VAL A 515 -22.44 -22.46 -35.23
C VAL A 515 -21.34 -22.42 -36.30
N ASN A 516 -20.22 -21.73 -36.04
CA ASN A 516 -19.10 -21.64 -36.98
C ASN A 516 -18.38 -22.98 -37.19
N GLU A 517 -18.40 -23.92 -36.25
CA GLU A 517 -17.79 -25.25 -36.43
C GLU A 517 -18.80 -26.29 -36.95
N PHE A 518 -19.96 -26.44 -36.29
CA PHE A 518 -20.89 -27.54 -36.52
C PHE A 518 -21.78 -27.39 -37.76
N LEU A 519 -21.92 -26.19 -38.32
CA LEU A 519 -22.53 -26.00 -39.65
C LEU A 519 -21.54 -26.18 -40.81
N SER A 520 -20.37 -26.81 -40.57
CA SER A 520 -19.41 -27.09 -41.65
C SER A 520 -19.80 -28.34 -42.43
N PRO A 521 -19.45 -28.42 -43.73
CA PRO A 521 -19.75 -29.59 -44.56
C PRO A 521 -19.28 -30.92 -43.95
N ARG A 522 -18.22 -30.88 -43.12
CA ARG A 522 -17.68 -32.04 -42.40
C ARG A 522 -18.70 -32.72 -41.48
N TRP A 523 -19.62 -31.96 -40.88
CA TRP A 523 -20.60 -32.46 -39.91
C TRP A 523 -21.96 -32.85 -40.54
N ASN A 524 -22.10 -32.75 -41.87
CA ASN A 524 -23.31 -33.08 -42.62
C ASN A 524 -23.51 -34.60 -42.85
N LYS A 525 -22.92 -35.47 -42.03
CA LYS A 525 -23.21 -36.91 -42.06
C LYS A 525 -24.59 -37.15 -41.46
N LEU A 526 -25.44 -37.90 -42.17
CA LEU A 526 -26.79 -38.25 -41.73
C LEU A 526 -26.74 -39.34 -40.67
N MET A 527 -27.49 -39.13 -39.58
CA MET A 527 -27.76 -40.13 -38.56
C MET A 527 -29.02 -40.94 -38.92
N PRO A 528 -29.26 -42.11 -38.28
CA PRO A 528 -30.47 -42.92 -38.49
C PRO A 528 -31.79 -42.17 -38.24
N THR A 529 -31.73 -41.05 -37.50
CA THR A 529 -32.85 -40.16 -37.16
C THR A 529 -33.12 -39.07 -38.22
N ASN A 530 -32.59 -39.18 -39.44
CA ASN A 530 -32.69 -38.19 -40.52
C ASN A 530 -32.15 -36.77 -40.21
N THR A 531 -31.41 -36.60 -39.10
CA THR A 531 -30.72 -35.35 -38.73
C THR A 531 -29.22 -35.46 -38.98
N THR A 532 -28.53 -34.33 -39.25
CA THR A 532 -27.08 -34.32 -39.37
C THR A 532 -26.41 -34.40 -37.99
N ILE A 533 -25.21 -34.99 -37.91
CA ILE A 533 -24.44 -35.06 -36.64
C ILE A 533 -24.24 -33.66 -36.03
N GLY A 534 -23.98 -32.65 -36.88
CA GLY A 534 -23.82 -31.26 -36.44
C GLY A 534 -25.08 -30.70 -35.77
N ILE A 535 -26.23 -30.82 -36.42
CA ILE A 535 -27.51 -30.31 -35.88
C ILE A 535 -27.90 -31.09 -34.61
N ALA A 536 -27.76 -32.41 -34.61
CA ALA A 536 -28.04 -33.22 -33.42
C ALA A 536 -27.17 -32.84 -32.21
N THR A 537 -25.89 -32.49 -32.44
CA THR A 537 -24.99 -32.03 -31.37
C THR A 537 -25.45 -30.66 -30.83
N LEU A 538 -25.80 -29.72 -31.71
CA LEU A 538 -26.29 -28.40 -31.32
C LEU A 538 -27.63 -28.48 -30.57
N GLU A 539 -28.58 -29.30 -31.02
CA GLU A 539 -29.87 -29.52 -30.36
C GLU A 539 -29.70 -30.12 -28.96
N SER A 540 -28.79 -31.10 -28.81
CA SER A 540 -28.52 -31.74 -27.51
C SER A 540 -28.05 -30.76 -26.42
N ARG A 541 -27.43 -29.65 -26.83
CA ARG A 541 -26.92 -28.59 -25.95
C ARG A 541 -27.78 -27.33 -25.95
N GLY A 542 -28.89 -27.31 -26.70
CA GLY A 542 -29.76 -26.14 -26.83
C GLY A 542 -29.09 -24.95 -27.56
N LEU A 543 -28.17 -25.24 -28.48
CA LEU A 543 -27.41 -24.27 -29.28
C LEU A 543 -27.75 -24.35 -30.78
N SER A 544 -28.89 -24.94 -31.13
CA SER A 544 -29.38 -25.09 -32.51
C SER A 544 -29.90 -23.77 -33.06
N PHE A 545 -29.01 -22.93 -33.57
CA PHE A 545 -29.31 -21.67 -34.22
C PHE A 545 -28.86 -21.66 -35.68
N ASP A 546 -29.54 -20.88 -36.51
CA ASP A 546 -29.22 -20.72 -37.92
C ASP A 546 -27.89 -19.99 -38.15
N GLY A 547 -27.27 -20.19 -39.33
CA GLY A 547 -25.96 -19.62 -39.65
C GLY A 547 -25.85 -18.08 -39.55
N TYR A 548 -26.95 -17.34 -39.70
CA TYR A 548 -26.94 -15.88 -39.56
C TYR A 548 -26.74 -15.41 -38.11
N TYR A 549 -27.00 -16.27 -37.11
CA TYR A 549 -26.76 -15.95 -35.70
C TYR A 549 -25.28 -15.73 -35.36
N PHE A 550 -24.35 -16.16 -36.23
CA PHE A 550 -22.94 -15.79 -36.10
C PHE A 550 -22.75 -14.26 -36.12
N TRP A 551 -23.38 -13.57 -37.08
CA TRP A 551 -23.26 -12.12 -37.22
C TRP A 551 -23.99 -11.37 -36.11
N ILE A 552 -25.14 -11.90 -35.67
CA ILE A 552 -25.85 -11.38 -34.50
C ILE A 552 -24.96 -11.49 -33.26
N SER A 553 -24.35 -12.65 -33.03
CA SER A 553 -23.45 -12.87 -31.90
C SER A 553 -22.27 -11.90 -31.90
N LEU A 554 -21.65 -11.70 -33.07
CA LEU A 554 -20.56 -10.74 -33.22
C LEU A 554 -21.00 -9.29 -32.95
N GLY A 555 -22.14 -8.88 -33.51
CA GLY A 555 -22.71 -7.55 -33.32
C GLY A 555 -23.09 -7.28 -31.86
N THR A 556 -23.72 -8.25 -31.20
CA THR A 556 -24.11 -8.16 -29.79
C THR A 556 -22.90 -8.11 -28.86
N LEU A 557 -21.87 -8.93 -29.10
CA LEU A 557 -20.62 -8.88 -28.32
C LEU A 557 -19.94 -7.50 -28.42
N PHE A 558 -19.90 -6.91 -29.61
CA PHE A 558 -19.38 -5.57 -29.82
C PHE A 558 -20.25 -4.51 -29.12
N GLY A 559 -21.58 -4.66 -29.19
CA GLY A 559 -22.53 -3.83 -28.44
C GLY A 559 -22.30 -3.87 -26.93
N PHE A 560 -22.10 -5.06 -26.35
CA PHE A 560 -21.74 -5.22 -24.94
C PHE A 560 -20.41 -4.53 -24.60
N ALA A 561 -19.38 -4.69 -25.44
CA ALA A 561 -18.11 -4.03 -25.23
C ALA A 561 -18.27 -2.50 -25.19
N LEU A 562 -19.03 -1.93 -26.13
CA LEU A 562 -19.29 -0.49 -26.18
C LEU A 562 -20.09 -0.02 -24.96
N LEU A 563 -21.16 -0.73 -24.60
CA LEU A 563 -21.98 -0.43 -23.43
C LEU A 563 -21.15 -0.44 -22.13
N LEU A 564 -20.35 -1.49 -21.91
CA LEU A 564 -19.52 -1.63 -20.71
C LEU A 564 -18.47 -0.52 -20.61
N ASN A 565 -17.90 -0.10 -21.74
CA ASN A 565 -16.95 1.03 -21.76
C ASN A 565 -17.64 2.37 -21.47
N ILE A 566 -18.87 2.59 -21.95
CA ILE A 566 -19.67 3.77 -21.58
C ILE A 566 -19.99 3.75 -20.08
N CYS A 567 -20.47 2.61 -19.56
CA CYS A 567 -20.75 2.44 -18.13
C CYS A 567 -19.50 2.64 -17.26
N PHE A 568 -18.33 2.18 -17.72
CA PHE A 568 -17.05 2.43 -17.08
C PHE A 568 -16.73 3.94 -16.98
N ILE A 569 -16.89 4.68 -18.08
CA ILE A 569 -16.67 6.13 -18.10
C ILE A 569 -17.70 6.86 -17.20
N MET A 570 -18.97 6.46 -17.22
CA MET A 570 -19.99 7.03 -16.35
C MET A 570 -19.69 6.75 -14.87
N ALA A 571 -19.30 5.53 -14.51
CA ALA A 571 -18.94 5.16 -13.16
C ALA A 571 -17.78 6.03 -12.64
N LEU A 572 -16.75 6.22 -13.45
CA LEU A 572 -15.64 7.13 -13.14
C LEU A 572 -16.04 8.62 -13.10
N SER A 573 -17.10 9.02 -13.80
CA SER A 573 -17.59 10.41 -13.79
C SER A 573 -18.38 10.73 -12.53
N TYR A 574 -19.25 9.82 -12.08
CA TYR A 574 -20.22 10.11 -11.01
C TYR A 574 -19.83 9.58 -9.64
N LEU A 575 -19.05 8.50 -9.54
CA LEU A 575 -18.65 7.94 -8.24
C LEU A 575 -17.52 8.77 -7.63
N LYS A 576 -17.64 9.10 -6.34
CA LYS A 576 -16.56 9.75 -5.56
C LYS A 576 -15.50 8.73 -5.13
N ALA A 577 -14.33 9.19 -4.69
CA ALA A 577 -13.37 8.33 -4.00
C ALA A 577 -14.03 7.68 -2.74
N PRO A 578 -13.68 6.43 -2.38
CA PRO A 578 -14.19 5.82 -1.15
C PRO A 578 -13.77 6.66 0.07
N GLY A 579 -14.76 7.08 0.87
CA GLY A 579 -14.55 7.99 2.00
C GLY A 579 -13.71 7.38 3.12
N ARG A 580 -12.80 8.18 3.69
CA ARG A 580 -11.97 7.79 4.84
C ARG A 580 -12.74 8.09 6.12
N ARG A 581 -12.96 7.08 6.97
CA ARG A 581 -13.46 7.32 8.32
C ARG A 581 -12.29 7.83 9.16
N ALA A 582 -12.30 9.13 9.49
CA ALA A 582 -11.44 9.64 10.55
C ALA A 582 -11.93 9.05 11.88
N LEU A 583 -11.11 8.23 12.52
CA LEU A 583 -11.36 7.78 13.89
C LEU A 583 -11.03 8.95 14.81
N ILE A 584 -12.05 9.70 15.24
CA ILE A 584 -11.91 10.74 16.25
C ILE A 584 -11.68 10.03 17.59
N SER A 585 -10.62 10.40 18.32
CA SER A 585 -10.32 9.84 19.64
C SER A 585 -11.45 10.17 20.63
N LYS A 586 -11.77 9.25 21.54
CA LYS A 586 -12.80 9.43 22.57
C LYS A 586 -12.59 10.72 23.39
N GLU A 587 -11.33 11.12 23.60
CA GLU A 587 -10.96 12.32 24.34
C GLU A 587 -11.36 13.60 23.58
N MET A 588 -11.12 13.67 22.27
CA MET A 588 -11.55 14.80 21.44
C MET A 588 -13.08 14.87 21.31
N LEU A 589 -13.74 13.71 21.26
CA LEU A 589 -15.20 13.59 21.27
C LEU A 589 -15.80 14.07 22.60
N SER A 590 -15.12 13.78 23.73
CA SER A 590 -15.52 14.26 25.05
C SER A 590 -15.32 15.77 25.24
N GLN A 591 -14.28 16.35 24.63
CA GLN A 591 -14.06 17.80 24.64
C GLN A 591 -15.09 18.56 23.78
N LEU A 592 -15.48 17.99 22.63
CA LEU A 592 -16.53 18.53 21.77
C LEU A 592 -17.90 18.50 22.45
N HIS A 593 -18.25 17.37 23.11
CA HIS A 593 -19.50 17.28 23.87
C HIS A 593 -19.50 18.10 25.17
N GLY A 594 -18.32 18.30 25.79
CA GLY A 594 -18.18 19.15 26.98
C GLY A 594 -18.50 20.63 26.73
N SER A 595 -18.44 21.10 25.49
CA SER A 595 -18.73 22.49 25.13
C SER A 595 -20.22 22.79 24.90
N GLU A 596 -21.05 21.77 24.61
CA GLU A 596 -22.50 21.97 24.37
C GLU A 596 -23.35 21.76 25.64
N GLY A 597 -22.81 21.16 26.71
CA GLY A 597 -23.54 20.85 27.94
C GLY A 597 -23.64 21.97 28.98
N SER A 598 -22.93 23.09 28.84
CA SER A 598 -22.77 24.07 29.93
C SER A 598 -23.87 25.15 29.99
N LYS A 599 -25.14 24.80 29.77
CA LYS A 599 -26.26 25.74 29.98
C LYS A 599 -27.43 25.27 30.84
N ASN A 600 -27.51 24.03 31.30
CA ASN A 600 -28.55 23.62 32.25
C ASN A 600 -28.09 22.42 33.07
N GLU A 601 -27.51 22.67 34.25
CA GLU A 601 -27.61 21.85 35.46
C GLU A 601 -26.71 22.46 36.54
N ALA A 602 -27.16 23.61 37.06
CA ALA A 602 -26.78 24.03 38.40
C ALA A 602 -27.71 23.29 39.38
N HIS A 603 -27.12 22.71 40.43
CA HIS A 603 -27.73 21.95 41.54
C HIS A 603 -28.01 20.46 41.31
N LYS A 604 -27.06 19.60 41.71
CA LYS A 604 -27.13 18.85 42.98
C LYS A 604 -25.88 18.01 43.25
N ASP A 605 -25.61 17.89 44.54
CA ASP A 605 -24.80 16.89 45.24
C ASP A 605 -23.27 17.01 45.22
N LYS A 606 -22.83 17.88 46.15
CA LYS A 606 -21.69 17.66 47.04
C LYS A 606 -21.85 16.31 47.77
N THR A 607 -20.85 15.44 47.70
CA THR A 607 -20.19 14.76 48.83
C THR A 607 -19.38 13.55 48.35
N VAL A 608 -18.12 13.77 47.94
CA VAL A 608 -17.06 12.76 48.14
C VAL A 608 -15.78 13.50 48.53
N SER A 609 -15.22 13.00 49.63
CA SER A 609 -14.07 13.46 50.40
C SER A 609 -12.89 14.07 49.63
N ASN A 610 -12.47 15.24 50.11
CA ASN A 610 -11.11 15.75 49.98
C ASN A 610 -10.09 14.70 50.45
N SER A 611 -9.38 14.09 49.52
CA SER A 611 -8.02 13.65 49.77
C SER A 611 -7.12 14.59 48.98
N ALA A 612 -6.43 15.46 49.72
CA ALA A 612 -5.33 16.24 49.18
C ALA A 612 -4.32 15.23 48.61
N THR A 613 -4.16 15.21 47.29
CA THR A 613 -3.06 14.53 46.63
C THR A 613 -1.80 15.27 47.02
N THR A 614 -1.17 14.80 48.09
CA THR A 614 0.25 15.03 48.36
C THR A 614 1.01 14.71 47.07
N VAL A 615 1.80 15.68 46.64
CA VAL A 615 2.86 15.52 45.64
C VAL A 615 3.62 14.26 46.00
N SER A 616 3.47 13.22 45.18
CA SER A 616 4.27 12.02 45.33
C SER A 616 5.67 12.36 44.85
N GLU A 617 6.62 12.24 45.76
CA GLU A 617 8.05 12.26 45.47
C GLU A 617 8.38 11.32 44.29
N PRO A 618 9.37 11.66 43.45
CA PRO A 618 9.79 10.82 42.34
C PRO A 618 10.35 9.51 42.92
N LYS A 619 9.65 8.40 42.72
CA LYS A 619 10.20 7.07 43.00
C LYS A 619 11.46 6.89 42.14
N GLU A 620 12.58 6.60 42.79
CA GLU A 620 13.85 6.24 42.15
C GLU A 620 13.61 5.26 40.99
N GLY A 621 14.08 5.66 39.79
CA GLY A 621 13.84 5.01 38.50
C GLY A 621 14.53 3.66 38.32
N LYS A 622 14.13 2.64 39.08
CA LYS A 622 14.48 1.24 38.80
C LYS A 622 13.36 0.60 38.02
N MET A 623 13.63 0.27 36.75
CA MET A 623 12.69 -0.50 35.93
C MET A 623 12.33 -1.84 36.58
N VAL A 624 11.11 -2.31 36.31
CA VAL A 624 10.58 -3.57 36.86
C VAL A 624 11.44 -4.78 36.46
N LEU A 625 12.10 -4.74 35.30
CA LEU A 625 13.02 -5.78 34.84
C LEU A 625 14.47 -5.26 34.81
N PRO A 626 15.41 -5.95 35.49
CA PRO A 626 16.83 -5.59 35.39
C PRO A 626 17.38 -5.89 33.99
N PHE A 627 18.34 -5.09 33.55
CA PHE A 627 19.16 -5.35 32.36
C PHE A 627 20.63 -5.03 32.67
N GLU A 628 21.55 -5.62 31.93
CA GLU A 628 22.98 -5.33 32.04
C GLU A 628 23.35 -4.22 31.05
N PRO A 629 23.87 -3.06 31.53
CA PRO A 629 24.34 -2.00 30.64
C PRO A 629 25.59 -2.44 29.87
N LEU A 630 25.58 -2.36 28.54
CA LEU A 630 26.67 -2.85 27.69
C LEU A 630 27.25 -1.74 26.80
N THR A 631 28.59 -1.69 26.73
CA THR A 631 29.33 -0.81 25.82
C THR A 631 29.50 -1.46 24.44
N VAL A 632 29.55 -0.65 23.39
CA VAL A 632 29.93 -1.09 22.04
C VAL A 632 31.19 -0.35 21.64
N THR A 633 32.24 -1.07 21.25
CA THR A 633 33.46 -0.47 20.70
C THR A 633 33.70 -0.98 19.28
N PHE A 634 34.17 -0.09 18.42
CA PHE A 634 34.59 -0.43 17.06
C PHE A 634 35.91 0.25 16.76
N GLN A 635 36.84 -0.50 16.17
CA GLN A 635 38.19 -0.05 15.90
C GLN A 635 38.57 -0.36 14.46
N ASP A 636 39.11 0.66 13.78
CA ASP A 636 39.61 0.60 12.40
C ASP A 636 38.59 -0.05 11.43
N LEU A 637 37.32 0.28 11.61
CA LEU A 637 36.22 -0.31 10.86
C LEU A 637 36.21 0.18 9.41
N GLN A 638 36.23 -0.75 8.47
CA GLN A 638 36.17 -0.51 7.03
C GLN A 638 35.08 -1.37 6.40
N TYR A 639 34.42 -0.83 5.37
CA TYR A 639 33.34 -1.55 4.67
C TYR A 639 33.42 -1.38 3.16
N TYR A 640 33.34 -2.51 2.45
CA TYR A 640 33.48 -2.60 1.00
C TYR A 640 32.26 -3.25 0.37
N VAL A 641 31.82 -2.72 -0.77
CA VAL A 641 30.68 -3.24 -1.54
C VAL A 641 31.09 -3.41 -3.00
N GLU A 642 30.39 -4.27 -3.73
CA GLU A 642 30.55 -4.35 -5.18
C GLU A 642 29.90 -3.11 -5.84
N PRO A 643 30.58 -2.46 -6.81
CA PRO A 643 30.01 -1.30 -7.48
C PRO A 643 28.77 -1.70 -8.29
N PRO A 644 27.69 -0.88 -8.26
CA PRO A 644 26.50 -1.11 -9.07
C PRO A 644 26.83 -1.17 -10.57
N PRO A 645 26.00 -1.86 -11.39
CA PRO A 645 26.19 -1.93 -12.84
C PRO A 645 26.24 -0.54 -13.48
N GLU A 646 25.36 0.36 -13.03
CA GLU A 646 25.25 1.74 -13.50
C GLU A 646 26.56 2.54 -13.31
N MET A 647 27.29 2.33 -12.20
CA MET A 647 28.57 3.01 -11.95
C MET A 647 29.70 2.46 -12.83
N ARG A 648 29.65 1.18 -13.22
CA ARG A 648 30.61 0.61 -14.16
C ARG A 648 30.41 1.18 -15.57
N GLU A 649 29.17 1.42 -15.98
CA GLU A 649 28.85 2.09 -17.25
C GLU A 649 29.33 3.55 -17.27
N HIS A 650 29.34 4.23 -16.13
CA HIS A 650 29.87 5.60 -15.98
C HIS A 650 31.39 5.67 -15.71
N GLY A 651 32.13 4.59 -16.02
CA GLY A 651 33.60 4.61 -16.03
C GLY A 651 34.30 4.24 -14.71
N PHE A 652 33.59 3.72 -13.69
CA PHE A 652 34.24 3.22 -12.48
C PHE A 652 34.98 1.90 -12.74
N THR A 653 36.32 1.93 -12.66
CA THR A 653 37.20 0.79 -12.95
C THR A 653 37.52 -0.09 -11.74
N GLY A 654 37.13 0.32 -10.52
CA GLY A 654 37.42 -0.40 -9.29
C GLY A 654 36.61 -1.69 -9.13
N LYS A 655 37.22 -2.75 -8.58
CA LYS A 655 36.51 -4.02 -8.28
C LYS A 655 35.61 -3.92 -7.04
N LYS A 656 35.96 -3.06 -6.07
CA LYS A 656 35.22 -2.84 -4.81
C LYS A 656 35.11 -1.33 -4.56
N LEU A 657 33.94 -0.89 -4.12
CA LEU A 657 33.67 0.46 -3.64
C LEU A 657 33.77 0.48 -2.12
N GLN A 658 34.69 1.28 -1.58
CA GLN A 658 34.83 1.46 -0.13
C GLN A 658 33.88 2.56 0.34
N LEU A 659 32.98 2.24 1.27
CA LEU A 659 32.00 3.18 1.81
C LEU A 659 32.36 3.73 3.19
N LEU A 660 33.12 2.98 4.00
CA LEU A 660 33.59 3.40 5.33
C LEU A 660 35.10 3.23 5.43
N ARG A 661 35.80 4.19 6.05
CA ARG A 661 37.26 4.27 6.15
C ARG A 661 37.70 4.56 7.58
N ASP A 662 38.42 3.61 8.18
CA ASP A 662 39.14 3.73 9.45
C ASP A 662 38.29 4.33 10.60
N ILE A 663 37.06 3.84 10.73
CA ILE A 663 36.11 4.35 11.72
C ILE A 663 36.40 3.71 13.09
N THR A 664 36.69 4.54 14.10
CA THR A 664 37.03 4.13 15.46
C THR A 664 36.21 4.94 16.48
N GLY A 665 35.53 4.26 17.41
CA GLY A 665 34.70 4.93 18.41
C GLY A 665 34.03 3.95 19.36
N ALA A 666 33.29 4.50 20.32
CA ALA A 666 32.57 3.73 21.32
C ALA A 666 31.20 4.34 21.66
N PHE A 667 30.27 3.48 22.07
CA PHE A 667 28.98 3.85 22.61
C PHE A 667 28.88 3.38 24.06
N ARG A 668 28.47 4.29 24.96
CA ARG A 668 28.48 4.09 26.41
C ARG A 668 27.05 3.97 26.95
N PRO A 669 26.82 3.18 28.01
CA PRO A 669 25.51 3.12 28.66
C PRO A 669 25.11 4.45 29.32
N GLY A 670 23.81 4.77 29.25
CA GLY A 670 23.27 6.02 29.79
C GLY A 670 23.62 7.27 28.98
N VAL A 671 24.22 7.10 27.79
CA VAL A 671 24.61 8.18 26.90
C VAL A 671 23.81 8.06 25.60
N LEU A 672 23.19 9.17 25.19
CA LEU A 672 22.52 9.30 23.90
C LEU A 672 23.50 9.83 22.86
N THR A 673 23.94 8.97 21.93
CA THR A 673 24.89 9.34 20.88
C THR A 673 24.16 9.62 19.56
N ALA A 674 24.35 10.83 19.00
CA ALA A 674 23.92 11.19 17.66
C ALA A 674 24.96 10.79 16.61
N LEU A 675 24.51 10.16 15.52
CA LEU A 675 25.30 9.94 14.31
C LEU A 675 24.83 10.90 13.21
N MET A 676 25.65 11.91 12.92
CA MET A 676 25.34 12.96 11.94
C MET A 676 26.37 13.03 10.83
N GLY A 677 26.05 13.81 9.80
CA GLY A 677 26.88 13.98 8.60
C GLY A 677 26.02 14.33 7.40
N VAL A 678 26.65 14.79 6.33
CA VAL A 678 25.97 15.08 5.06
C VAL A 678 25.31 13.84 4.47
N SER A 679 24.31 14.03 3.60
CA SER A 679 23.68 12.90 2.89
C SER A 679 24.72 12.17 2.03
N GLY A 680 24.73 10.83 2.09
CA GLY A 680 25.76 10.02 1.42
C GLY A 680 27.06 9.80 2.23
N ALA A 681 27.22 10.40 3.41
CA ALA A 681 28.43 10.22 4.25
C ALA A 681 28.63 8.81 4.81
N GLY A 682 27.64 7.91 4.69
CA GLY A 682 27.74 6.53 5.20
C GLY A 682 27.10 6.29 6.57
N LYS A 683 26.30 7.23 7.11
CA LYS A 683 25.62 7.12 8.42
C LYS A 683 24.83 5.81 8.61
N THR A 684 23.83 5.57 7.78
CA THR A 684 23.01 4.33 7.82
C THR A 684 23.87 3.10 7.50
N THR A 685 24.93 3.25 6.70
CA THR A 685 25.85 2.14 6.42
C THR A 685 26.63 1.75 7.67
N LEU A 686 27.15 2.72 8.42
CA LEU A 686 27.80 2.48 9.71
C LEU A 686 26.83 1.86 10.71
N LEU A 687 25.63 2.43 10.86
CA LEU A 687 24.60 1.91 11.75
C LEU A 687 24.23 0.45 11.41
N ASP A 688 24.01 0.13 10.14
CA ASP A 688 23.68 -1.23 9.67
C ASP A 688 24.83 -2.22 9.88
N VAL A 689 26.09 -1.80 9.69
CA VAL A 689 27.27 -2.65 9.91
C VAL A 689 27.42 -2.95 11.41
N LEU A 690 27.26 -1.94 12.27
CA LEU A 690 27.29 -2.09 13.73
C LEU A 690 26.11 -2.92 14.24
N ALA A 691 24.92 -2.79 13.66
CA ALA A 691 23.76 -3.63 13.93
C ALA A 691 23.90 -5.06 13.35
N GLY A 692 24.82 -5.28 12.40
CA GLY A 692 25.01 -6.55 11.69
C GLY A 692 23.87 -6.91 10.74
N ARG A 693 23.26 -5.90 10.11
CA ARG A 693 22.14 -6.04 9.18
C ARG A 693 22.55 -6.08 7.71
N LYS A 694 23.77 -5.64 7.36
CA LYS A 694 24.29 -5.79 5.99
C LYS A 694 24.53 -7.27 5.66
N THR A 695 23.83 -7.76 4.63
CA THR A 695 23.92 -9.14 4.13
C THR A 695 24.91 -9.30 2.98
N SER A 696 25.34 -8.20 2.37
CA SER A 696 26.33 -8.13 1.30
C SER A 696 27.48 -7.22 1.72
N GLY A 697 28.64 -7.35 1.06
CA GLY A 697 29.84 -6.56 1.36
C GLY A 697 30.81 -7.24 2.33
N ASN A 698 32.05 -6.72 2.39
CA ASN A 698 33.08 -7.17 3.31
C ASN A 698 33.28 -6.14 4.42
N VAL A 699 33.25 -6.59 5.67
CA VAL A 699 33.55 -5.76 6.86
C VAL A 699 34.94 -6.15 7.34
N GLU A 700 35.82 -5.15 7.48
CA GLU A 700 37.17 -5.29 8.05
C GLU A 700 37.25 -4.40 9.30
N GLY A 701 38.12 -4.74 10.26
CA GLY A 701 38.22 -4.09 11.58
C GLY A 701 37.60 -4.92 12.71
N GLU A 702 37.66 -4.39 13.94
CA GLU A 702 37.17 -5.07 15.14
C GLU A 702 35.91 -4.42 15.70
N ILE A 703 34.90 -5.23 16.05
CA ILE A 703 33.71 -4.78 16.80
C ILE A 703 33.60 -5.63 18.07
N LYS A 704 33.60 -4.97 19.24
CA LYS A 704 33.46 -5.62 20.56
C LYS A 704 32.24 -5.08 21.31
N ILE A 705 31.62 -5.96 22.11
CA ILE A 705 30.44 -5.67 22.94
C ILE A 705 30.82 -6.06 24.38
N GLY A 706 30.83 -5.08 25.29
CA GLY A 706 31.28 -5.30 26.68
C GLY A 706 32.70 -5.88 26.78
N GLY A 707 33.60 -5.48 25.88
CA GLY A 707 34.98 -6.01 25.79
C GLY A 707 35.14 -7.34 25.04
N TYR A 708 34.05 -8.03 24.67
CA TYR A 708 34.10 -9.30 23.95
C TYR A 708 33.87 -9.14 22.45
N PRO A 709 34.51 -9.94 21.56
CA PRO A 709 34.23 -9.91 20.13
C PRO A 709 32.75 -10.14 19.81
N LYS A 710 32.20 -9.32 18.90
CA LYS A 710 30.78 -9.38 18.51
C LYS A 710 30.44 -10.73 17.87
N VAL A 711 29.43 -11.40 18.44
CA VAL A 711 28.79 -12.59 17.86
C VAL A 711 27.35 -12.25 17.47
N GLN A 712 27.05 -12.28 16.17
CA GLN A 712 25.77 -11.78 15.65
C GLN A 712 24.54 -12.48 16.23
N ALA A 713 24.61 -13.80 16.46
CA ALA A 713 23.49 -14.57 16.99
C ALA A 713 23.10 -14.16 18.42
N THR A 714 24.09 -13.86 19.26
CA THR A 714 23.90 -13.38 20.63
C THR A 714 23.46 -11.92 20.65
N PHE A 715 24.11 -11.10 19.82
CA PHE A 715 23.88 -9.67 19.75
C PHE A 715 22.42 -9.31 19.44
N ALA A 716 21.80 -10.02 18.50
CA ALA A 716 20.41 -9.78 18.12
C ALA A 716 19.40 -9.90 19.31
N ARG A 717 19.75 -10.62 20.38
CA ARG A 717 18.90 -10.75 21.59
C ARG A 717 19.01 -9.57 22.55
N ILE A 718 20.13 -8.86 22.54
CA ILE A 718 20.42 -7.75 23.45
C ILE A 718 20.34 -6.38 22.77
N SER A 719 20.17 -6.36 21.44
CA SER A 719 20.02 -5.15 20.64
C SER A 719 18.57 -4.95 20.16
N GLY A 720 18.07 -3.71 20.24
CA GLY A 720 16.88 -3.24 19.52
C GLY A 720 17.28 -2.46 18.26
N TYR A 721 16.49 -2.55 17.20
CA TYR A 721 16.70 -1.74 15.99
C TYR A 721 15.39 -1.13 15.49
N CYS A 722 15.27 0.20 15.58
CA CYS A 722 14.15 0.94 15.03
C CYS A 722 14.44 1.29 13.57
N GLU A 723 13.67 0.73 12.65
CA GLU A 723 13.81 1.02 11.21
C GLU A 723 13.21 2.38 10.83
N GLN A 724 13.71 2.97 9.74
CA GLN A 724 13.19 4.23 9.20
C GLN A 724 11.70 4.13 8.79
N ASN A 725 11.26 2.99 8.26
CA ASN A 725 9.86 2.75 7.87
C ASN A 725 9.09 2.03 8.97
N ASP A 726 8.05 2.67 9.51
CA ASP A 726 7.23 2.12 10.59
C ASP A 726 6.18 1.12 10.08
N VAL A 727 6.62 -0.11 9.81
CA VAL A 727 5.74 -1.19 9.35
C VAL A 727 5.18 -1.97 10.55
N HIS A 728 3.85 -1.99 10.66
CA HIS A 728 3.10 -2.67 11.73
C HIS A 728 1.81 -3.27 11.17
N SER A 729 1.24 -4.29 11.82
CA SER A 729 -0.04 -4.87 11.41
C SER A 729 -1.21 -3.89 11.66
N PRO A 730 -2.01 -3.54 10.63
CA PRO A 730 -3.02 -2.47 10.75
C PRO A 730 -4.18 -2.73 11.70
N GLN A 731 -4.55 -3.99 11.92
CA GLN A 731 -5.79 -4.37 12.63
C GLN A 731 -5.59 -4.64 14.13
N ILE A 732 -4.41 -4.33 14.65
CA ILE A 732 -3.99 -4.58 16.03
C ILE A 732 -3.92 -3.24 16.77
N THR A 733 -4.13 -3.24 18.08
CA THR A 733 -3.97 -2.03 18.90
C THR A 733 -2.51 -1.75 19.26
N VAL A 734 -2.25 -0.56 19.78
CA VAL A 734 -0.93 -0.18 20.33
C VAL A 734 -0.51 -1.16 21.44
N GLU A 735 -1.38 -1.42 22.42
CA GLU A 735 -1.08 -2.33 23.54
C GLU A 735 -0.83 -3.76 23.06
N GLU A 736 -1.65 -4.27 22.16
CA GLU A 736 -1.52 -5.63 21.61
C GLU A 736 -0.24 -5.82 20.81
N SER A 737 0.22 -4.79 20.09
CA SER A 737 1.48 -4.83 19.34
C SER A 737 2.68 -4.94 20.29
N VAL A 738 2.64 -4.23 21.42
CA VAL A 738 3.69 -4.30 22.46
C VAL A 738 3.62 -5.62 23.21
N ILE A 739 2.43 -6.11 23.57
CA ILE A 739 2.22 -7.45 24.17
C ILE A 739 2.80 -8.55 23.27
N PHE A 740 2.53 -8.49 21.96
CA PHE A 740 3.02 -9.47 21.00
C PHE A 740 4.55 -9.54 20.99
N SER A 741 5.22 -8.38 20.98
CA SER A 741 6.68 -8.31 21.06
C SER A 741 7.21 -8.86 22.40
N ALA A 742 6.58 -8.47 23.51
CA ALA A 742 6.95 -8.90 24.86
C ALA A 742 6.86 -10.43 25.01
N TRP A 743 5.79 -11.06 24.52
CA TRP A 743 5.62 -12.51 24.59
C TRP A 743 6.71 -13.29 23.86
N LEU A 744 7.26 -12.75 22.79
CA LEU A 744 8.23 -13.41 21.93
C LEU A 744 9.68 -13.14 22.32
N ARG A 745 9.97 -11.95 22.85
CA ARG A 745 11.34 -11.49 23.11
C ARG A 745 11.77 -11.53 24.58
N LEU A 746 10.82 -11.48 25.53
CA LEU A 746 11.16 -11.62 26.95
C LEU A 746 11.44 -13.09 27.35
N ASN A 747 12.23 -13.25 28.41
CA ASN A 747 12.55 -14.57 28.96
C ASN A 747 11.26 -15.31 29.40
N PRO A 748 11.06 -16.59 29.05
CA PRO A 748 9.94 -17.39 29.51
C PRO A 748 9.77 -17.42 31.05
N ASP A 749 10.87 -17.36 31.81
CA ASP A 749 10.87 -17.49 33.29
C ASP A 749 10.18 -16.31 34.02
N ILE A 750 9.95 -15.19 33.32
CA ILE A 750 9.30 -14.02 33.89
C ILE A 750 7.79 -14.24 33.98
N ASP A 751 7.23 -14.05 35.18
CA ASP A 751 5.79 -14.15 35.43
C ASP A 751 4.95 -13.18 34.56
N MET A 752 3.75 -13.60 34.21
CA MET A 752 2.82 -12.81 33.38
C MET A 752 2.46 -11.48 34.05
N LYS A 753 2.30 -11.43 35.38
CA LYS A 753 1.99 -10.17 36.09
C LYS A 753 3.14 -9.17 35.95
N THR A 754 4.38 -9.64 36.09
CA THR A 754 5.58 -8.83 35.90
C THR A 754 5.73 -8.36 34.46
N LYS A 755 5.44 -9.24 33.47
CA LYS A 755 5.41 -8.86 32.04
C LYS A 755 4.41 -7.74 31.77
N TYR A 756 3.18 -7.85 32.27
CA TYR A 756 2.17 -6.80 32.10
C TYR A 756 2.54 -5.50 32.80
N SER A 757 3.12 -5.57 34.00
CA SER A 757 3.63 -4.37 34.69
C SER A 757 4.72 -3.68 33.88
N PHE A 758 5.63 -4.45 33.28
CA PHE A 758 6.69 -3.91 32.42
C PHE A 758 6.13 -3.33 31.11
N ILE A 759 5.14 -3.96 30.49
CA ILE A 759 4.47 -3.43 29.28
C ILE A 759 3.81 -2.09 29.60
N LYS A 760 3.13 -1.98 30.75
CA LYS A 760 2.51 -0.75 31.21
C LYS A 760 3.56 0.36 31.41
N GLU A 761 4.66 0.02 32.09
CA GLU A 761 5.78 0.93 32.30
C GLU A 761 6.37 1.43 30.96
N VAL A 762 6.61 0.55 29.99
CA VAL A 762 7.11 0.93 28.66
C VAL A 762 6.13 1.86 27.92
N LEU A 763 4.83 1.57 27.99
CA LEU A 763 3.80 2.45 27.39
C LEU A 763 3.73 3.81 28.07
N GLU A 764 4.01 3.90 29.37
CA GLU A 764 4.12 5.16 30.12
C GLU A 764 5.42 5.91 29.78
N THR A 765 6.58 5.23 29.72
CA THR A 765 7.88 5.82 29.36
C THR A 765 7.84 6.45 27.96
N VAL A 766 7.13 5.81 27.02
CA VAL A 766 6.97 6.27 25.64
C VAL A 766 5.72 7.16 25.46
N GLU A 767 5.00 7.49 26.53
CA GLU A 767 3.81 8.36 26.52
C GLU A 767 2.66 7.88 25.59
N LEU A 768 2.53 6.56 25.37
CA LEU A 768 1.48 5.95 24.53
C LEU A 768 0.29 5.39 25.31
N TYR A 769 0.32 5.46 26.65
CA TYR A 769 -0.70 4.84 27.50
C TYR A 769 -2.13 5.34 27.23
N SER A 770 -2.31 6.62 26.87
CA SER A 770 -3.63 7.21 26.57
C SER A 770 -4.28 6.65 25.29
N ILE A 771 -3.46 6.20 24.33
CA ILE A 771 -3.92 5.67 23.03
C ILE A 771 -3.71 4.16 22.89
N LYS A 772 -3.48 3.47 24.01
CA LYS A 772 -3.15 2.04 24.05
C LYS A 772 -4.19 1.13 23.34
N ASP A 773 -5.47 1.52 23.38
CA ASP A 773 -6.59 0.80 22.76
C ASP A 773 -6.86 1.23 21.30
N SER A 774 -6.11 2.20 20.76
CA SER A 774 -6.30 2.68 19.38
C SER A 774 -5.71 1.69 18.37
N LEU A 775 -6.40 1.50 17.25
CA LEU A 775 -5.92 0.67 16.15
C LEU A 775 -4.75 1.33 15.43
N VAL A 776 -3.74 0.54 15.10
CA VAL A 776 -2.55 0.99 14.36
C VAL A 776 -2.90 1.56 12.99
N GLY A 777 -3.75 0.87 12.23
CA GLY A 777 -4.23 1.28 10.90
C GLY A 777 -3.15 1.31 9.80
N ILE A 778 -3.59 1.66 8.59
CA ILE A 778 -2.75 1.65 7.37
C ILE A 778 -2.03 3.01 7.26
N PRO A 779 -0.69 3.05 7.10
CA PRO A 779 0.08 4.29 6.98
C PRO A 779 -0.51 5.24 5.93
N GLY A 780 -0.73 6.50 6.31
CA GLY A 780 -1.27 7.54 5.43
C GLY A 780 -2.75 7.40 5.07
N VAL A 781 -3.48 6.41 5.61
CA VAL A 781 -4.90 6.20 5.31
C VAL A 781 -5.76 6.18 6.56
N SER A 782 -5.35 5.47 7.61
CA SER A 782 -6.13 5.31 8.84
C SER A 782 -5.27 4.93 10.05
N GLY A 783 -5.83 5.10 11.26
CA GLY A 783 -5.22 4.69 12.53
C GLY A 783 -4.32 5.76 13.13
N LEU A 784 -3.13 5.35 13.57
CA LEU A 784 -2.16 6.20 14.27
C LEU A 784 -1.52 7.23 13.35
N SER A 785 -1.21 8.41 13.91
CA SER A 785 -0.36 9.42 13.28
C SER A 785 1.06 8.88 13.05
N THR A 786 1.85 9.55 12.21
CA THR A 786 3.26 9.19 11.95
C THR A 786 4.08 9.19 13.24
N GLU A 787 3.90 10.23 14.07
CA GLU A 787 4.50 10.40 15.39
C GLU A 787 4.16 9.24 16.35
N GLN A 788 2.88 8.93 16.51
CA GLN A 788 2.43 7.84 17.37
C GLN A 788 2.94 6.48 16.89
N ARG A 789 3.03 6.30 15.58
CA ARG A 789 3.55 5.07 14.96
C ARG A 789 5.05 4.92 15.16
N LYS A 790 5.82 6.00 15.09
CA LYS A 790 7.26 6.04 15.42
C LYS A 790 7.49 5.63 16.87
N ARG A 791 6.74 6.23 17.80
CA ARG A 791 6.75 5.84 19.22
C ARG A 791 6.36 4.39 19.43
N LEU A 792 5.38 3.86 18.69
CA LEU A 792 5.03 2.44 18.74
C LEU A 792 6.19 1.55 18.26
N THR A 793 6.89 1.95 17.20
CA THR A 793 8.11 1.25 16.74
C THR A 793 9.15 1.19 17.85
N ILE A 794 9.38 2.30 18.56
CA ILE A 794 10.30 2.37 19.70
C ILE A 794 9.82 1.46 20.85
N ALA A 795 8.55 1.54 21.24
CA ALA A 795 7.98 0.73 22.32
C ALA A 795 8.10 -0.79 22.04
N VAL A 796 7.85 -1.21 20.79
CA VAL A 796 7.98 -2.61 20.35
C VAL A 796 9.41 -3.14 20.46
N GLU A 797 10.43 -2.29 20.28
CA GLU A 797 11.83 -2.67 20.43
C GLU A 797 12.30 -2.59 21.90
N VAL A 798 11.83 -1.59 22.66
CA VAL A 798 12.18 -1.39 24.09
C VAL A 798 11.60 -2.50 24.98
N VAL A 799 10.41 -3.00 24.67
CA VAL A 799 9.77 -4.07 25.47
C VAL A 799 10.52 -5.40 25.42
N ALA A 800 11.48 -5.56 24.51
CA ALA A 800 12.40 -6.70 24.51
C ALA A 800 13.45 -6.63 25.63
N ASN A 801 13.45 -5.55 26.43
CA ASN A 801 14.47 -5.20 27.41
C ASN A 801 15.90 -5.23 26.85
N PRO A 802 16.18 -4.56 25.70
CA PRO A 802 17.53 -4.54 25.13
C PRO A 802 18.47 -3.65 25.95
N SER A 803 19.77 -3.99 25.94
CA SER A 803 20.84 -3.16 26.52
C SER A 803 21.29 -2.05 25.55
N ILE A 804 21.21 -2.33 24.25
CA ILE A 804 21.67 -1.44 23.17
C ILE A 804 20.51 -1.20 22.20
N ILE A 805 20.25 0.06 21.84
CA ILE A 805 19.19 0.41 20.89
C ILE A 805 19.78 1.26 19.76
N PHE A 806 19.62 0.78 18.53
CA PHE A 806 19.90 1.55 17.32
C PHE A 806 18.61 2.13 16.77
N MET A 807 18.61 3.42 16.48
CA MET A 807 17.45 4.06 15.83
C MET A 807 17.88 4.72 14.53
N ASP A 808 17.32 4.24 13.42
CA ASP A 808 17.58 4.81 12.12
C ASP A 808 16.58 5.93 11.83
N GLU A 809 17.05 7.17 12.01
CA GLU A 809 16.29 8.39 11.80
C GLU A 809 14.91 8.41 12.52
N PRO A 810 14.91 8.42 13.88
CA PRO A 810 13.68 8.38 14.67
C PRO A 810 12.81 9.62 14.47
N THR A 811 13.40 10.74 14.04
CA THR A 811 12.72 12.01 13.79
C THR A 811 12.36 12.23 12.31
N THR A 812 12.78 11.35 11.39
CA THR A 812 12.42 11.49 9.98
C THR A 812 10.93 11.30 9.81
N GLY A 813 10.32 12.18 9.04
CA GLY A 813 8.90 12.10 8.80
C GLY A 813 8.05 13.00 9.70
N LEU A 814 8.66 13.71 10.65
CA LEU A 814 7.98 14.41 11.75
C LEU A 814 8.26 15.91 11.71
N ASP A 815 7.26 16.71 12.07
CA ASP A 815 7.45 18.12 12.40
C ASP A 815 8.22 18.27 13.73
N ALA A 816 8.71 19.48 14.03
CA ALA A 816 9.56 19.73 15.20
C ALA A 816 8.92 19.27 16.53
N ARG A 817 7.59 19.37 16.67
CA ARG A 817 6.88 19.00 17.90
C ARG A 817 6.89 17.50 18.08
N SER A 818 6.43 16.83 17.04
CA SER A 818 6.32 15.38 16.99
C SER A 818 7.70 14.76 17.17
N ALA A 819 8.73 15.34 16.56
CA ALA A 819 10.12 14.96 16.76
C ALA A 819 10.57 15.18 18.21
N ALA A 820 10.25 16.33 18.84
CA ALA A 820 10.58 16.60 20.24
C ALA A 820 9.88 15.63 21.21
N ILE A 821 8.61 15.27 20.96
CA ILE A 821 7.89 14.25 21.76
C ILE A 821 8.57 12.88 21.63
N VAL A 822 8.92 12.47 20.41
CA VAL A 822 9.67 11.23 20.18
C VAL A 822 11.01 11.28 20.89
N MET A 823 11.77 12.37 20.79
CA MET A 823 13.08 12.51 21.41
C MET A 823 13.03 12.57 22.93
N ARG A 824 11.98 13.15 23.51
CA ARG A 824 11.71 13.07 24.94
C ARG A 824 11.51 11.63 25.38
N ALA A 825 10.69 10.86 24.66
CA ALA A 825 10.52 9.44 24.92
C ALA A 825 11.85 8.67 24.80
N VAL A 826 12.69 9.00 23.81
CA VAL A 826 14.05 8.43 23.69
C VAL A 826 14.90 8.78 24.90
N LYS A 827 14.92 10.03 25.36
CA LYS A 827 15.70 10.45 26.53
C LYS A 827 15.25 9.73 27.79
N ASN A 828 13.94 9.61 28.02
CA ASN A 828 13.39 8.81 29.12
C ASN A 828 13.90 7.35 29.11
N ILE A 829 14.12 6.76 27.92
CA ILE A 829 14.70 5.41 27.79
C ILE A 829 16.21 5.44 28.07
N VAL A 830 16.95 6.47 27.66
CA VAL A 830 18.39 6.62 27.97
C VAL A 830 18.61 6.71 29.47
N ASP A 831 17.77 7.47 30.17
CA ASP A 831 17.85 7.70 31.62
C ASP A 831 17.68 6.40 32.43
N THR A 832 17.14 5.34 31.82
CA THR A 832 17.12 4.00 32.42
C THR A 832 18.49 3.32 32.46
N GLY A 833 19.51 3.89 31.81
CA GLY A 833 20.89 3.38 31.73
C GLY A 833 21.23 2.60 30.45
N ARG A 834 20.40 2.68 29.40
CA ARG A 834 20.62 1.96 28.12
C ARG A 834 21.59 2.70 27.21
N THR A 835 22.27 1.96 26.33
CA THR A 835 23.12 2.53 25.27
C THR A 835 22.25 2.82 24.05
N ILE A 836 22.05 4.08 23.69
CA ILE A 836 21.22 4.46 22.53
C ILE A 836 22.04 5.23 21.51
N VAL A 837 21.95 4.79 20.27
CA VAL A 837 22.58 5.44 19.12
C VAL A 837 21.51 5.69 18.09
N CYS A 838 21.42 6.92 17.61
CA CYS A 838 20.52 7.23 16.51
C CYS A 838 21.17 8.05 15.41
N THR A 839 20.79 7.77 14.18
CA THR A 839 21.08 8.65 13.05
C THR A 839 20.08 9.80 13.05
N ILE A 840 20.55 11.03 12.88
CA ILE A 840 19.66 12.19 12.75
C ILE A 840 20.08 13.06 11.57
N HIS A 841 19.08 13.56 10.86
CA HIS A 841 19.22 14.53 9.78
C HIS A 841 18.72 15.90 10.26
N GLN A 842 19.63 16.86 10.43
CA GLN A 842 19.36 18.28 10.75
C GLN A 842 18.26 18.52 11.83
N PRO A 843 18.56 18.25 13.10
CA PRO A 843 17.64 18.47 14.21
C PRO A 843 17.44 19.97 14.52
N SER A 844 16.34 20.29 15.21
CA SER A 844 16.17 21.60 15.86
C SER A 844 17.16 21.76 17.02
N ILE A 845 17.33 23.00 17.52
CA ILE A 845 18.24 23.30 18.64
C ILE A 845 17.89 22.44 19.86
N ASP A 846 16.62 22.41 20.27
CA ASP A 846 16.15 21.62 21.41
C ASP A 846 16.44 20.12 21.27
N ILE A 847 16.29 19.57 20.05
CA ILE A 847 16.57 18.16 19.80
C ILE A 847 18.08 17.91 19.76
N PHE A 848 18.86 18.83 19.18
CA PHE A 848 20.31 18.71 19.11
C PHE A 848 20.93 18.73 20.50
N GLU A 849 20.49 19.66 21.35
CA GLU A 849 20.96 19.80 22.73
C GLU A 849 20.47 18.66 23.65
N ALA A 850 19.50 17.84 23.22
CA ALA A 850 19.10 16.63 23.95
C ALA A 850 20.14 15.48 23.85
N PHE A 851 21.09 15.57 22.90
CA PHE A 851 22.17 14.60 22.73
C PHE A 851 23.31 14.84 23.70
N ASP A 852 23.87 13.74 24.19
CA ASP A 852 25.02 13.78 25.10
C ASP A 852 26.34 13.76 24.30
N GLU A 853 26.38 12.97 23.21
CA GLU A 853 27.56 12.81 22.34
C GLU A 853 27.20 12.88 20.85
N LEU A 854 28.19 13.27 20.04
CA LEU A 854 28.07 13.36 18.58
C LEU A 854 29.21 12.61 17.89
N ILE A 855 28.87 11.81 16.89
CA ILE A 855 29.78 11.30 15.86
C ILE A 855 29.40 11.96 14.53
N LEU A 856 30.35 12.67 13.92
CA LEU A 856 30.15 13.37 12.65
C LEU A 856 30.96 12.71 11.54
N LEU A 857 30.26 12.30 10.48
CA LEU A 857 30.84 11.71 9.28
C LEU A 857 30.83 12.68 8.10
N LYS A 858 31.91 12.69 7.32
CA LYS A 858 31.98 13.40 6.04
C LYS A 858 31.80 12.46 4.85
N ASN A 859 31.59 13.05 3.67
CA ASN A 859 31.54 12.30 2.41
C ASN A 859 32.81 11.46 2.21
N GLY A 860 32.61 10.19 1.83
CA GLY A 860 33.68 9.19 1.75
C GLY A 860 33.87 8.35 3.01
N GLY A 861 32.97 8.46 3.99
CA GLY A 861 32.90 7.53 5.13
C GLY A 861 34.03 7.69 6.15
N ARG A 862 34.50 8.92 6.35
CA ARG A 862 35.53 9.28 7.35
C ARG A 862 34.90 10.09 8.48
N MET A 863 35.41 9.91 9.70
CA MET A 863 35.02 10.73 10.85
C MET A 863 35.75 12.07 10.86
N ILE A 864 35.05 13.11 11.28
CA ILE A 864 35.61 14.46 11.44
C ILE A 864 35.40 15.03 12.86
N TYR A 865 34.53 14.41 13.65
CA TYR A 865 34.30 14.71 15.06
C TYR A 865 33.75 13.49 15.79
N CYS A 866 34.20 13.26 17.02
CA CYS A 866 33.64 12.29 17.96
C CYS A 866 33.89 12.82 19.38
N GLY A 867 32.82 13.18 20.09
CA GLY A 867 32.94 13.77 21.42
C GLY A 867 31.62 14.30 21.98
N PRO A 868 31.64 14.87 23.20
CA PRO A 868 30.47 15.47 23.83
C PRO A 868 30.02 16.75 23.10
N LEU A 869 28.74 17.11 23.18
CA LEU A 869 28.25 18.38 22.64
C LEU A 869 28.61 19.58 23.54
N GLY A 870 28.61 19.38 24.86
CA GLY A 870 28.76 20.44 25.85
C GLY A 870 27.45 21.19 26.12
N HIS A 871 27.40 21.94 27.22
CA HIS A 871 26.22 22.74 27.57
C HIS A 871 25.98 23.78 26.48
N HIS A 872 24.76 23.84 25.93
CA HIS A 872 24.42 24.71 24.81
C HIS A 872 25.31 24.52 23.56
N SER A 873 25.78 23.28 23.31
CA SER A 873 26.66 22.95 22.18
C SER A 873 28.02 23.68 22.17
N SER A 874 28.52 24.13 23.33
CA SER A 874 29.76 24.92 23.38
C SER A 874 31.00 24.17 22.89
N SER A 875 31.18 22.90 23.27
CA SER A 875 32.38 22.13 22.95
C SER A 875 32.57 21.90 21.46
N ILE A 876 31.47 21.70 20.72
CA ILE A 876 31.53 21.53 19.27
C ILE A 876 31.76 22.86 18.53
N ILE A 877 31.16 23.95 19.01
CA ILE A 877 31.38 25.29 18.46
C ILE A 877 32.84 25.67 18.62
N GLU A 878 33.40 25.51 19.83
CA GLU A 878 34.81 25.77 20.11
C GLU A 878 35.75 24.94 19.24
N TYR A 879 35.44 23.65 19.01
CA TYR A 879 36.25 22.79 18.14
C TYR A 879 36.31 23.32 16.70
N PHE A 880 35.16 23.63 16.09
CA PHE A 880 35.15 24.13 14.71
C PHE A 880 35.68 25.57 14.60
N GLU A 881 35.42 26.44 15.56
CA GLU A 881 35.96 27.82 15.58
C GLU A 881 37.48 27.86 15.81
N SER A 882 38.06 26.83 16.44
CA SER A 882 39.51 26.71 16.58
C SER A 882 40.24 26.46 15.25
N ILE A 883 39.52 26.02 14.21
CA ILE A 883 40.08 25.74 12.89
C ILE A 883 40.17 27.04 12.09
N SER A 884 41.37 27.35 11.60
CA SER A 884 41.63 28.57 10.84
C SER A 884 40.75 28.68 9.58
N GLY A 885 40.01 29.78 9.46
CA GLY A 885 39.16 30.08 8.30
C GLY A 885 37.68 29.76 8.49
N VAL A 886 37.29 29.01 9.53
CA VAL A 886 35.87 28.72 9.81
C VAL A 886 35.15 29.98 10.31
N PRO A 887 33.99 30.36 9.73
CA PRO A 887 33.22 31.52 10.19
C PRO A 887 32.54 31.26 11.53
N LYS A 888 32.57 32.25 12.43
CA LYS A 888 31.86 32.20 13.72
C LYS A 888 30.35 32.01 13.52
N ILE A 889 29.72 31.30 14.46
CA ILE A 889 28.26 31.11 14.45
C ILE A 889 27.53 32.44 14.70
N LYS A 890 26.41 32.66 14.01
CA LYS A 890 25.54 33.82 14.22
C LYS A 890 24.66 33.62 15.45
N ASP A 891 24.27 34.71 16.12
CA ASP A 891 23.34 34.67 17.24
C ASP A 891 21.99 34.02 16.82
N ASN A 892 21.46 33.14 17.69
CA ASN A 892 20.24 32.34 17.45
C ASN A 892 20.25 31.42 16.22
N TYR A 893 21.43 31.13 15.64
CA TYR A 893 21.57 30.18 14.55
C TYR A 893 21.75 28.75 15.08
N ASN A 894 21.15 27.77 14.40
CA ASN A 894 21.20 26.37 14.83
C ASN A 894 22.63 25.78 14.66
N PRO A 895 23.30 25.35 15.75
CA PRO A 895 24.65 24.78 15.69
C PRO A 895 24.75 23.55 14.79
N ALA A 896 23.71 22.72 14.76
CA ALA A 896 23.66 21.52 13.94
C ALA A 896 23.67 21.83 12.43
N THR A 897 22.95 22.89 12.03
CA THR A 897 22.91 23.38 10.65
C THR A 897 24.24 23.97 10.25
N TRP A 898 24.79 24.87 11.07
CA TRP A 898 26.08 25.53 10.82
C TRP A 898 27.21 24.52 10.64
N MET A 899 27.32 23.53 11.53
CA MET A 899 28.31 22.46 11.44
C MET A 899 28.23 21.69 10.12
N LEU A 900 27.03 21.34 9.66
CA LEU A 900 26.83 20.57 8.42
C LEU A 900 27.12 21.41 7.16
N GLU A 901 26.89 22.72 7.21
CA GLU A 901 27.27 23.65 6.14
C GLU A 901 28.79 23.80 6.03
N VAL A 902 29.46 24.01 7.17
CA VAL A 902 30.92 24.12 7.25
C VAL A 902 31.61 22.83 6.79
N SER A 903 31.10 21.66 7.21
CA SER A 903 31.65 20.35 6.86
C SER A 903 31.18 19.79 5.51
N SER A 904 30.45 20.58 4.73
CA SER A 904 30.03 20.19 3.37
C SER A 904 31.21 20.13 2.40
N THR A 905 31.07 19.42 1.28
CA THR A 905 32.14 19.34 0.25
C THR A 905 32.48 20.71 -0.34
N SER A 906 31.48 21.58 -0.47
CA SER A 906 31.67 22.95 -0.94
C SER A 906 32.36 23.81 0.12
N GLY A 907 32.01 23.62 1.39
CA GLY A 907 32.66 24.28 2.54
C GLY A 907 34.13 23.87 2.67
N GLU A 908 34.43 22.58 2.63
CA GLU A 908 35.81 22.05 2.64
C GLU A 908 36.63 22.62 1.47
N ALA A 909 36.06 22.66 0.27
CA ALA A 909 36.74 23.19 -0.92
C ALA A 909 37.01 24.71 -0.83
N ALA A 910 36.07 25.48 -0.27
CA ALA A 910 36.23 26.93 -0.08
C ALA A 910 37.30 27.26 0.97
N LEU A 911 37.41 26.42 2.02
CA LEU A 911 38.40 26.57 3.08
C LEU A 911 39.77 25.97 2.73
N GLY A 912 39.82 25.05 1.75
CA GLY A 912 41.05 24.35 1.36
C GLY A 912 41.57 23.38 2.42
N VAL A 913 40.69 22.82 3.26
CA VAL A 913 41.05 21.93 4.39
C VAL A 913 40.40 20.54 4.27
N ASP A 914 41.08 19.51 4.80
CA ASP A 914 40.49 18.19 5.02
C ASP A 914 40.21 17.98 6.51
N PHE A 915 38.93 18.09 6.91
CA PHE A 915 38.53 17.93 8.30
C PHE A 915 38.85 16.54 8.87
N ALA A 916 38.92 15.48 8.04
CA ALA A 916 39.28 14.15 8.52
C ALA A 916 40.75 14.07 8.93
N GLN A 917 41.62 14.76 8.21
CA GLN A 917 43.04 14.84 8.54
C GLN A 917 43.24 15.62 9.84
N ILE A 918 42.57 16.77 9.98
CA ILE A 918 42.60 17.60 11.20
C ILE A 918 42.14 16.77 12.41
N TYR A 919 41.02 16.07 12.28
CA TYR A 919 40.51 15.21 13.33
C TYR A 919 41.52 14.11 13.72
N SER A 920 42.14 13.44 12.74
CA SER A 920 43.12 12.37 13.02
C SER A 920 44.36 12.84 13.81
N THR A 921 44.71 14.12 13.71
CA THR A 921 45.82 14.74 14.47
C THR A 921 45.37 15.43 15.76
N SER A 922 44.05 15.50 16.02
CA SER A 922 43.49 16.21 17.16
C SER A 922 43.62 15.45 18.49
N ALA A 923 43.61 16.19 19.61
CA ALA A 923 43.56 15.60 20.95
C ALA A 923 42.27 14.78 21.17
N LEU A 924 41.15 15.16 20.53
CA LEU A 924 39.89 14.41 20.59
C LEU A 924 40.02 13.00 20.03
N TYR A 925 40.75 12.83 18.92
CA TYR A 925 40.97 11.50 18.34
C TYR A 925 41.86 10.62 19.23
N GLN A 926 42.88 11.19 19.87
CA GLN A 926 43.72 10.47 20.85
C GLN A 926 42.88 10.03 22.05
N SER A 927 42.09 10.93 22.63
CA SER A 927 41.18 10.62 23.73
C SER A 927 40.17 9.53 23.37
N ASN A 928 39.64 9.55 22.13
CA ASN A 928 38.72 8.51 21.64
C ASN A 928 39.42 7.15 21.50
N LYS A 929 40.67 7.11 21.02
CA LYS A 929 41.47 5.87 20.97
C LYS A 929 41.72 5.29 22.36
N ASP A 930 42.07 6.12 23.33
CA ASP A 930 42.28 5.67 24.71
C ASP A 930 40.99 5.15 25.34
N LEU A 931 39.87 5.79 25.05
CA LEU A 931 38.54 5.38 25.48
C LEU A 931 38.16 4.02 24.87
N VAL A 932 38.36 3.83 23.56
CA VAL A 932 38.12 2.55 22.87
C VAL A 932 39.01 1.45 23.45
N LYS A 933 40.27 1.75 23.74
CA LYS A 933 41.22 0.78 24.32
C LYS A 933 40.76 0.33 25.71
N THR A 934 40.32 1.28 26.54
CA THR A 934 39.80 1.01 27.90
C THR A 934 38.56 0.13 27.87
N PHE A 935 37.58 0.44 27.00
CA PHE A 935 36.33 -0.35 26.91
C PHE A 935 36.44 -1.62 26.05
N SER A 936 37.57 -1.84 25.39
CA SER A 936 37.85 -3.07 24.65
C SER A 936 38.31 -4.22 25.55
N GLU A 937 38.68 -3.93 26.80
CA GLU A 937 39.00 -4.95 27.79
C GLU A 937 37.75 -5.31 28.62
N PRO A 938 37.45 -6.60 28.82
CA PRO A 938 36.27 -7.02 29.56
C PRO A 938 36.43 -6.69 31.06
N PRO A 939 35.39 -6.17 31.74
CA PRO A 939 35.44 -5.91 33.18
C PRO A 939 35.74 -7.19 33.98
N HIS A 940 36.49 -7.07 35.08
CA HIS A 940 36.82 -8.19 35.96
C HIS A 940 35.54 -8.89 36.48
N GLY A 941 35.40 -10.19 36.21
CA GLY A 941 34.24 -10.99 36.60
C GLY A 941 33.07 -11.00 35.60
N SER A 942 33.16 -10.24 34.50
CA SER A 942 32.16 -10.30 33.42
C SER A 942 32.21 -11.64 32.68
N GLN A 943 31.06 -12.14 32.23
CA GLN A 943 30.97 -13.35 31.42
C GLN A 943 30.72 -13.01 29.95
N LYS A 944 31.26 -13.83 29.06
CA LYS A 944 30.95 -13.71 27.63
C LYS A 944 29.46 -13.94 27.40
N LEU A 945 28.81 -13.01 26.72
CA LEU A 945 27.41 -13.12 26.35
C LEU A 945 27.16 -14.40 25.52
N TYR A 946 26.40 -15.32 26.08
CA TYR A 946 26.03 -16.58 25.44
C TYR A 946 24.58 -16.92 25.73
N PHE A 947 23.85 -17.29 24.68
CA PHE A 947 22.49 -17.79 24.78
C PHE A 947 22.40 -19.17 24.15
N PRO A 948 21.74 -20.15 24.81
CA PRO A 948 21.67 -21.52 24.31
C PRO A 948 20.82 -21.66 23.04
N THR A 949 19.84 -20.77 22.87
CA THR A 949 18.90 -20.78 21.75
C THR A 949 18.88 -19.44 21.02
N ARG A 950 18.63 -19.49 19.70
CA ARG A 950 18.46 -18.30 18.87
C ARG A 950 17.27 -17.43 19.30
N PHE A 951 16.17 -18.06 19.72
CA PHE A 951 14.95 -17.37 20.17
C PHE A 951 14.74 -17.60 21.68
N PRO A 952 14.23 -16.59 22.43
CA PRO A 952 13.90 -16.76 23.84
C PRO A 952 12.80 -17.79 24.10
N GLN A 953 11.78 -17.80 23.23
CA GLN A 953 10.62 -18.69 23.35
C GLN A 953 10.76 -19.97 22.52
N ASN A 954 10.16 -21.04 23.01
CA ASN A 954 10.04 -22.30 22.27
C ASN A 954 9.14 -22.14 21.04
N GLY A 955 9.34 -22.98 20.02
CA GLY A 955 8.60 -22.91 18.75
C GLY A 955 7.08 -22.96 18.89
N TRP A 956 6.57 -23.73 19.87
CA TRP A 956 5.13 -23.80 20.16
C TRP A 956 4.57 -22.49 20.74
N SER A 957 5.31 -21.85 21.65
CA SER A 957 4.94 -20.54 22.21
C SER A 957 4.96 -19.48 21.12
N GLN A 958 5.94 -19.52 20.21
CA GLN A 958 5.99 -18.63 19.04
C GLN A 958 4.75 -18.81 18.16
N PHE A 959 4.39 -20.05 17.83
CA PHE A 959 3.19 -20.36 17.06
C PHE A 959 1.91 -19.83 17.74
N LYS A 960 1.75 -20.04 19.06
CA LYS A 960 0.60 -19.52 19.82
C LYS A 960 0.50 -18.00 19.76
N ALA A 961 1.61 -17.29 19.94
CA ALA A 961 1.63 -15.83 19.85
C ALA A 961 1.27 -15.34 18.44
N CYS A 962 1.85 -15.96 17.40
CA CYS A 962 1.52 -15.64 16.00
C CYS A 962 0.04 -15.93 15.70
N LEU A 963 -0.50 -17.04 16.19
CA LEU A 963 -1.90 -17.41 15.98
C LEU A 963 -2.85 -16.43 16.69
N TRP A 964 -2.52 -15.99 17.90
CA TRP A 964 -3.27 -14.97 18.63
C TRP A 964 -3.32 -13.65 17.86
N LYS A 965 -2.15 -13.18 17.38
CA LYS A 965 -2.03 -11.98 16.55
C LYS A 965 -2.90 -12.08 15.29
N GLN A 966 -2.79 -13.20 14.57
CA GLN A 966 -3.57 -13.41 13.34
C GLN A 966 -5.06 -13.52 13.62
N HIS A 967 -5.48 -14.18 14.70
CA HIS A 967 -6.89 -14.30 15.08
C HIS A 967 -7.55 -12.92 15.27
N LEU A 968 -6.89 -12.01 16.01
CA LEU A 968 -7.37 -10.65 16.20
C LEU A 968 -7.45 -9.88 14.86
N SER A 969 -6.41 -10.00 14.02
CA SER A 969 -6.35 -9.34 12.73
C SER A 969 -7.45 -9.81 11.76
N TYR A 970 -7.73 -11.12 11.73
CA TYR A 970 -8.80 -11.71 10.92
C TYR A 970 -10.18 -11.29 11.44
N TRP A 971 -10.40 -11.32 12.76
CA TRP A 971 -11.68 -10.90 13.34
C TRP A 971 -11.99 -9.42 13.07
N ARG A 972 -10.98 -8.55 13.16
CA ARG A 972 -11.12 -7.09 12.96
C ARG A 972 -11.01 -6.65 11.51
N SER A 973 -10.90 -7.56 10.54
CA SER A 973 -10.89 -7.26 9.11
C SER A 973 -12.20 -7.67 8.41
N PRO A 974 -13.32 -6.95 8.64
CA PRO A 974 -14.59 -7.27 8.02
C PRO A 974 -14.51 -7.17 6.49
N SER A 975 -13.72 -6.24 5.94
CA SER A 975 -13.54 -6.12 4.49
C SER A 975 -13.03 -7.39 3.82
N TYR A 976 -12.32 -8.24 4.56
CA TYR A 976 -11.79 -9.51 4.06
C TYR A 976 -12.76 -10.66 4.33
N ASN A 977 -13.05 -10.96 5.60
CA ASN A 977 -13.86 -12.13 5.96
C ASN A 977 -15.34 -11.97 5.60
N LEU A 978 -15.96 -10.81 5.85
CA LEU A 978 -17.38 -10.59 5.53
C LEU A 978 -17.63 -10.73 4.03
N MET A 979 -16.73 -10.20 3.19
CA MET A 979 -16.87 -10.30 1.74
C MET A 979 -16.77 -11.74 1.22
N ARG A 980 -15.98 -12.61 1.87
CA ARG A 980 -15.92 -14.06 1.56
C ARG A 980 -17.22 -14.78 1.93
N PHE A 981 -17.80 -14.49 3.10
CA PHE A 981 -19.09 -15.06 3.48
C PHE A 981 -20.23 -14.59 2.57
N VAL A 982 -20.28 -13.29 2.27
CA VAL A 982 -21.26 -12.73 1.31
C VAL A 982 -21.12 -13.42 -0.05
N HIS A 983 -19.88 -13.62 -0.53
CA HIS A 983 -19.64 -14.33 -1.78
C HIS A 983 -20.17 -15.77 -1.76
N ILE A 984 -19.87 -16.55 -0.71
CA ILE A 984 -20.33 -17.94 -0.56
C ILE A 984 -21.86 -18.01 -0.49
N ILE A 985 -22.50 -17.11 0.24
CA ILE A 985 -23.97 -17.05 0.33
C ILE A 985 -24.57 -16.75 -1.04
N LEU A 986 -24.09 -15.72 -1.75
CA LEU A 986 -24.60 -15.38 -3.08
C LEU A 986 -24.36 -16.50 -4.11
N THR A 987 -23.18 -17.12 -4.07
CA THR A 987 -22.83 -18.23 -4.96
C THR A 987 -23.68 -19.47 -4.69
N SER A 988 -23.88 -19.83 -3.42
CA SER A 988 -24.71 -20.96 -3.03
C SER A 988 -26.19 -20.74 -3.40
N LEU A 989 -26.73 -19.53 -3.21
CA LEU A 989 -28.08 -19.18 -3.64
C LEU A 989 -28.22 -19.26 -5.16
N LEU A 990 -27.26 -18.70 -5.91
CA LEU A 990 -27.29 -18.76 -7.38
C LEU A 990 -27.31 -20.22 -7.86
N MET A 991 -26.44 -21.07 -7.30
CA MET A 991 -26.37 -22.49 -7.66
C MET A 991 -27.62 -23.27 -7.23
N GLY A 992 -28.10 -23.06 -6.00
CA GLY A 992 -29.30 -23.73 -5.49
C GLY A 992 -30.55 -23.37 -6.28
N LEU A 993 -30.69 -22.11 -6.72
CA LEU A 993 -31.80 -21.65 -7.55
C LEU A 993 -31.70 -22.18 -8.98
N LEU A 994 -30.50 -22.21 -9.56
CA LEU A 994 -30.29 -22.67 -10.93
C LEU A 994 -30.57 -24.17 -11.09
N PHE A 995 -30.15 -24.98 -10.12
CA PHE A 995 -30.27 -26.44 -10.13
C PHE A 995 -31.39 -26.96 -9.21
N TRP A 996 -32.43 -26.14 -9.01
CA TRP A 996 -33.52 -26.43 -8.09
C TRP A 996 -34.16 -27.81 -8.32
N ASP A 997 -34.12 -28.67 -7.31
CA ASP A 997 -34.70 -30.02 -7.31
C ASP A 997 -34.31 -30.90 -8.53
N GLN A 998 -33.09 -30.74 -9.05
CA GLN A 998 -32.57 -31.58 -10.14
C GLN A 998 -31.78 -32.81 -9.66
N GLY A 999 -31.34 -32.83 -8.39
CA GLY A 999 -30.40 -33.84 -7.87
C GLY A 999 -30.88 -35.30 -7.94
N LYS A 1000 -32.19 -35.54 -7.93
CA LYS A 1000 -32.80 -36.89 -8.03
C LYS A 1000 -33.38 -37.22 -9.42
N LYS A 1001 -33.51 -36.23 -10.31
CA LYS A 1001 -34.21 -36.38 -11.61
C LYS A 1001 -33.23 -36.77 -12.72
N ILE A 1002 -32.73 -38.00 -12.66
CA ILE A 1002 -31.76 -38.53 -13.63
C ILE A 1002 -32.47 -39.41 -14.66
N HIS A 1003 -32.82 -38.84 -15.80
CA HIS A 1003 -33.47 -39.58 -16.89
C HIS A 1003 -32.49 -39.94 -18.02
N ASN A 1004 -31.59 -39.00 -18.36
CA ASN A 1004 -30.66 -39.12 -19.48
C ASN A 1004 -29.23 -38.73 -19.05
N ALA A 1005 -28.23 -39.06 -19.88
CA ALA A 1005 -26.84 -38.64 -19.69
C ALA A 1005 -26.69 -37.11 -19.46
N GLN A 1006 -27.49 -36.29 -20.13
CA GLN A 1006 -27.48 -34.83 -19.97
C GLN A 1006 -27.88 -34.38 -18.55
N SER A 1007 -28.83 -35.05 -17.90
CA SER A 1007 -29.19 -34.75 -16.50
C SER A 1007 -28.01 -34.96 -15.57
N LEU A 1008 -27.21 -36.02 -15.79
CA LEU A 1008 -26.01 -36.28 -15.02
C LEU A 1008 -24.90 -35.26 -15.32
N PHE A 1009 -24.73 -34.84 -16.58
CA PHE A 1009 -23.81 -33.76 -16.94
C PHE A 1009 -24.19 -32.42 -16.31
N ASN A 1010 -25.49 -32.10 -16.21
CA ASN A 1010 -25.97 -30.88 -15.55
C ASN A 1010 -25.61 -30.91 -14.05
N ILE A 1011 -25.85 -32.03 -13.36
CA ILE A 1011 -25.50 -32.18 -11.95
C ILE A 1011 -23.97 -32.11 -11.75
N LEU A 1012 -23.18 -32.79 -12.58
CA LEU A 1012 -21.73 -32.67 -12.53
C LEU A 1012 -21.28 -31.23 -12.82
N GLY A 1013 -21.92 -30.53 -13.75
CA GLY A 1013 -21.68 -29.13 -14.07
C GLY A 1013 -21.90 -28.20 -12.87
N SER A 1014 -22.92 -28.50 -12.04
CA SER A 1014 -23.15 -27.78 -10.77
C SER A 1014 -22.00 -27.99 -9.77
N MET A 1015 -21.53 -29.23 -9.61
CA MET A 1015 -20.42 -29.57 -8.71
C MET A 1015 -19.10 -28.97 -9.19
N TYR A 1016 -18.84 -29.05 -10.50
CA TYR A 1016 -17.69 -28.45 -11.18
C TYR A 1016 -17.64 -26.94 -10.98
N SER A 1017 -18.76 -26.26 -11.20
CA SER A 1017 -18.86 -24.81 -10.98
C SER A 1017 -18.63 -24.48 -9.50
N ALA A 1018 -19.33 -25.15 -8.59
CA ALA A 1018 -19.16 -24.94 -7.16
C ALA A 1018 -17.70 -25.03 -6.69
N VAL A 1019 -16.99 -26.10 -7.09
CA VAL A 1019 -15.59 -26.33 -6.69
C VAL A 1019 -14.66 -25.23 -7.24
N LEU A 1020 -14.78 -24.90 -8.53
CA LEU A 1020 -13.88 -23.94 -9.16
C LEU A 1020 -14.12 -22.52 -8.64
N PHE A 1021 -15.35 -22.02 -8.68
CA PHE A 1021 -15.60 -20.59 -8.44
C PHE A 1021 -15.52 -20.20 -6.97
N CYS A 1022 -16.03 -21.05 -6.07
CA CYS A 1022 -15.83 -20.84 -4.63
C CYS A 1022 -14.34 -20.84 -4.28
N GLY A 1023 -13.57 -21.72 -4.92
CA GLY A 1023 -12.12 -21.78 -4.81
C GLY A 1023 -11.42 -20.53 -5.33
N ILE A 1024 -11.72 -20.14 -6.57
CA ILE A 1024 -11.13 -18.97 -7.25
C ILE A 1024 -11.34 -17.69 -6.43
N SER A 1025 -12.54 -17.49 -5.91
CA SER A 1025 -12.87 -16.30 -5.11
C SER A 1025 -12.07 -16.23 -3.80
N ASN A 1026 -11.94 -17.37 -3.12
CA ASN A 1026 -11.17 -17.47 -1.88
C ASN A 1026 -9.68 -17.20 -2.10
N ALA A 1027 -9.10 -17.81 -3.13
CA ALA A 1027 -7.72 -17.60 -3.53
C ALA A 1027 -7.46 -16.14 -3.91
N SER A 1028 -8.31 -15.50 -4.73
CA SER A 1028 -8.15 -14.09 -5.12
C SER A 1028 -8.27 -13.11 -3.95
N SER A 1029 -9.10 -13.43 -2.96
CA SER A 1029 -9.31 -12.57 -1.80
C SER A 1029 -8.13 -12.61 -0.83
N VAL A 1030 -7.42 -13.74 -0.70
CA VAL A 1030 -6.32 -13.93 0.26
C VAL A 1030 -5.05 -13.15 -0.14
N ILE A 1031 -4.80 -13.02 -1.45
CA ILE A 1031 -3.56 -12.44 -1.98
C ILE A 1031 -3.28 -11.02 -1.45
N PRO A 1032 -4.21 -10.05 -1.52
CA PRO A 1032 -3.94 -8.70 -1.02
C PRO A 1032 -3.69 -8.67 0.50
N TYR A 1033 -4.38 -9.53 1.26
CA TYR A 1033 -4.22 -9.62 2.72
C TYR A 1033 -2.83 -10.15 3.10
N VAL A 1034 -2.43 -11.28 2.50
CA VAL A 1034 -1.12 -11.92 2.75
C VAL A 1034 0.03 -11.05 2.26
N SER A 1035 -0.15 -10.33 1.14
CA SER A 1035 0.86 -9.40 0.64
C SER A 1035 1.15 -8.25 1.61
N MET A 1036 0.15 -7.78 2.34
CA MET A 1036 0.29 -6.75 3.37
C MET A 1036 0.98 -7.31 4.62
N GLU A 1037 0.55 -8.47 5.13
CA GLU A 1037 1.19 -9.08 6.31
C GLU A 1037 2.62 -9.56 6.03
N ARG A 1038 2.96 -9.89 4.77
CA ARG A 1038 4.33 -10.24 4.37
C ARG A 1038 5.33 -9.11 4.61
N THR A 1039 4.95 -7.85 4.44
CA THR A 1039 5.88 -6.72 4.70
C THR A 1039 6.16 -6.57 6.19
N VAL A 1040 5.15 -6.82 7.04
CA VAL A 1040 5.27 -6.87 8.49
C VAL A 1040 6.15 -8.05 8.93
N LEU A 1041 5.93 -9.23 8.35
CA LEU A 1041 6.73 -10.43 8.60
C LEU A 1041 8.22 -10.19 8.37
N TYR A 1042 8.60 -9.51 7.29
CA TYR A 1042 10.02 -9.26 7.01
C TYR A 1042 10.68 -8.46 8.14
N ARG A 1043 10.03 -7.41 8.62
CA ARG A 1043 10.50 -6.64 9.78
C ARG A 1043 10.61 -7.52 11.03
N GLU A 1044 9.54 -8.23 11.40
CA GLU A 1044 9.50 -9.07 12.61
C GLU A 1044 10.56 -10.19 12.58
N LYS A 1045 10.84 -10.74 11.38
CA LYS A 1045 11.91 -11.71 11.14
C LYS A 1045 13.30 -11.10 11.33
N PHE A 1046 13.52 -9.85 10.88
CA PHE A 1046 14.78 -9.14 11.09
C PHE A 1046 15.02 -8.79 12.57
N SER A 1047 13.98 -8.41 13.32
CA SER A 1047 14.05 -8.19 14.78
C SER A 1047 14.18 -9.48 15.60
N GLY A 1048 14.23 -10.66 14.95
CA GLY A 1048 14.45 -11.94 15.62
C GLY A 1048 13.28 -12.39 16.53
N MET A 1049 12.05 -11.97 16.23
CA MET A 1049 10.88 -12.28 17.07
C MET A 1049 10.49 -13.76 17.06
N TYR A 1050 10.48 -14.38 15.88
CA TYR A 1050 10.06 -15.78 15.71
C TYR A 1050 10.68 -16.43 14.47
N ALA A 1051 10.63 -17.75 14.40
CA ALA A 1051 11.03 -18.51 13.22
C ALA A 1051 9.96 -18.42 12.11
N SER A 1052 10.38 -18.36 10.83
CA SER A 1052 9.46 -18.19 9.70
C SER A 1052 8.38 -19.28 9.59
N TRP A 1053 8.66 -20.51 10.06
CA TRP A 1053 7.69 -21.59 10.07
C TRP A 1053 6.56 -21.34 11.08
N ALA A 1054 6.84 -20.71 12.24
CA ALA A 1054 5.83 -20.46 13.26
C ALA A 1054 4.75 -19.50 12.75
N TYR A 1055 5.16 -18.44 12.05
CA TYR A 1055 4.25 -17.54 11.34
C TYR A 1055 3.49 -18.27 10.23
N ALA A 1056 4.19 -19.03 9.38
CA ALA A 1056 3.54 -19.70 8.25
C ALA A 1056 2.45 -20.68 8.71
N VAL A 1057 2.73 -21.49 9.74
CA VAL A 1057 1.75 -22.42 10.30
C VAL A 1057 0.61 -21.66 10.99
N ALA A 1058 0.88 -20.55 11.68
CA ALA A 1058 -0.17 -19.71 12.26
C ALA A 1058 -1.11 -19.13 11.18
N GLN A 1059 -0.54 -18.63 10.08
CA GLN A 1059 -1.30 -18.11 8.93
C GLN A 1059 -2.16 -19.18 8.25
N VAL A 1060 -1.66 -20.41 8.14
CA VAL A 1060 -2.42 -21.55 7.59
C VAL A 1060 -3.54 -21.97 8.55
N THR A 1061 -3.27 -21.96 9.85
CA THR A 1061 -4.20 -22.44 10.89
C THR A 1061 -5.37 -21.48 11.09
N VAL A 1062 -5.14 -20.16 11.07
CA VAL A 1062 -6.20 -19.16 11.28
C VAL A 1062 -7.29 -19.22 10.20
N GLU A 1063 -6.98 -19.72 9.01
CA GLU A 1063 -7.94 -19.86 7.90
C GLU A 1063 -8.91 -21.02 8.12
N ILE A 1064 -8.52 -22.08 8.82
CA ILE A 1064 -9.29 -23.32 8.94
C ILE A 1064 -10.71 -23.08 9.50
N PRO A 1065 -10.90 -22.33 10.62
CA PRO A 1065 -12.24 -22.09 11.16
C PRO A 1065 -13.15 -21.32 10.19
N TYR A 1066 -12.61 -20.32 9.49
CA TYR A 1066 -13.38 -19.52 8.53
C TYR A 1066 -13.76 -20.33 7.28
N LEU A 1067 -12.84 -21.14 6.78
CA LEU A 1067 -13.08 -22.06 5.66
C LEU A 1067 -14.09 -23.14 6.01
N PHE A 1068 -14.00 -23.69 7.23
CA PHE A 1068 -14.97 -24.65 7.76
C PHE A 1068 -16.38 -24.05 7.82
N ALA A 1069 -16.51 -22.84 8.38
CA ALA A 1069 -17.79 -22.14 8.44
C ALA A 1069 -18.33 -21.83 7.03
N GLN A 1070 -17.49 -21.41 6.09
CA GLN A 1070 -17.88 -21.19 4.69
C GLN A 1070 -18.37 -22.48 4.01
N ALA A 1071 -17.66 -23.60 4.19
CA ALA A 1071 -18.08 -24.90 3.67
C ALA A 1071 -19.43 -25.31 4.25
N LEU A 1072 -19.64 -25.12 5.55
CA LEU A 1072 -20.89 -25.46 6.23
C LEU A 1072 -22.06 -24.64 5.69
N VAL A 1073 -21.91 -23.31 5.58
CA VAL A 1073 -22.93 -22.43 4.99
C VAL A 1073 -23.26 -22.85 3.56
N PHE A 1074 -22.23 -23.14 2.74
CA PHE A 1074 -22.41 -23.57 1.37
C PHE A 1074 -23.25 -24.85 1.28
N VAL A 1075 -22.86 -25.90 2.02
CA VAL A 1075 -23.56 -27.19 2.00
C VAL A 1075 -24.98 -27.09 2.55
N CYS A 1076 -25.18 -26.35 3.64
CA CYS A 1076 -26.51 -26.15 4.23
C CYS A 1076 -27.50 -25.50 3.26
N LEU A 1077 -27.02 -24.66 2.32
CA LEU A 1077 -27.86 -24.03 1.31
C LEU A 1077 -27.99 -24.89 0.06
N THR A 1078 -26.89 -25.35 -0.53
CA THR A 1078 -26.93 -26.02 -1.83
C THR A 1078 -27.49 -27.44 -1.76
N TYR A 1079 -27.18 -28.20 -0.71
CA TYR A 1079 -27.60 -29.60 -0.60
C TYR A 1079 -29.13 -29.77 -0.62
N PRO A 1080 -29.92 -29.04 0.22
CA PRO A 1080 -31.38 -29.12 0.16
C PRO A 1080 -31.96 -28.52 -1.13
N MET A 1081 -31.44 -27.38 -1.60
CA MET A 1081 -32.00 -26.67 -2.77
C MET A 1081 -31.83 -27.48 -4.07
N ILE A 1082 -30.67 -28.12 -4.26
CA ILE A 1082 -30.43 -28.98 -5.44
C ILE A 1082 -31.22 -30.29 -5.32
N GLY A 1083 -31.54 -30.73 -4.09
CA GLY A 1083 -32.35 -31.92 -3.84
C GLY A 1083 -31.56 -33.22 -3.93
N TYR A 1084 -30.32 -33.27 -3.42
CA TYR A 1084 -29.51 -34.50 -3.38
C TYR A 1084 -30.10 -35.59 -2.46
N TYR A 1085 -29.51 -36.78 -2.48
CA TYR A 1085 -29.94 -37.89 -1.64
C TYR A 1085 -29.59 -37.65 -0.17
N TRP A 1086 -30.57 -37.64 0.72
CA TRP A 1086 -30.35 -37.44 2.15
C TRP A 1086 -29.78 -38.70 2.80
N SER A 1087 -28.47 -38.68 3.07
CA SER A 1087 -27.76 -39.68 3.86
C SER A 1087 -26.56 -39.00 4.52
N ALA A 1088 -26.32 -39.29 5.81
CA ALA A 1088 -25.20 -38.70 6.55
C ALA A 1088 -23.85 -38.94 5.86
N TYR A 1089 -23.68 -40.14 5.29
CA TYR A 1089 -22.50 -40.51 4.50
C TYR A 1089 -22.32 -39.60 3.26
N LYS A 1090 -23.38 -39.41 2.48
CA LYS A 1090 -23.37 -38.62 1.23
C LYS A 1090 -23.17 -37.12 1.49
N VAL A 1091 -23.78 -36.60 2.55
CA VAL A 1091 -23.59 -35.20 3.00
C VAL A 1091 -22.16 -34.97 3.46
N PHE A 1092 -21.58 -35.90 4.23
CA PHE A 1092 -20.20 -35.79 4.70
C PHE A 1092 -19.20 -35.70 3.54
N TRP A 1093 -19.34 -36.52 2.51
CA TRP A 1093 -18.46 -36.48 1.34
C TRP A 1093 -18.56 -35.17 0.56
N TYR A 1094 -19.78 -34.65 0.38
CA TYR A 1094 -20.00 -33.36 -0.26
C TYR A 1094 -19.36 -32.21 0.54
N PHE A 1095 -19.54 -32.22 1.86
CA PHE A 1095 -18.89 -31.28 2.78
C PHE A 1095 -17.37 -31.40 2.76
N TYR A 1096 -16.83 -32.60 2.88
CA TYR A 1096 -15.39 -32.85 2.87
C TYR A 1096 -14.72 -32.39 1.57
N ALA A 1097 -15.36 -32.64 0.42
CA ALA A 1097 -14.86 -32.22 -0.87
C ALA A 1097 -14.83 -30.69 -1.03
N ILE A 1098 -15.89 -29.99 -0.59
CA ILE A 1098 -15.94 -28.53 -0.59
C ILE A 1098 -14.97 -27.92 0.42
N LEU A 1099 -14.84 -28.50 1.61
CA LEU A 1099 -13.87 -28.03 2.61
C LEU A 1099 -12.44 -28.11 2.08
N CYS A 1100 -12.05 -29.27 1.54
CA CYS A 1100 -10.72 -29.45 0.98
C CYS A 1100 -10.49 -28.52 -0.22
N SER A 1101 -11.50 -28.27 -1.06
CA SER A 1101 -11.38 -27.34 -2.18
C SER A 1101 -11.13 -25.91 -1.75
N LEU A 1102 -11.91 -25.42 -0.79
CA LEU A 1102 -11.69 -24.10 -0.22
C LEU A 1102 -10.29 -23.98 0.42
N MET A 1103 -9.79 -25.04 1.08
CA MET A 1103 -8.45 -25.06 1.67
C MET A 1103 -7.32 -25.00 0.62
N TYR A 1104 -7.29 -25.92 -0.35
CA TYR A 1104 -6.18 -25.95 -1.31
C TYR A 1104 -6.15 -24.71 -2.21
N PHE A 1105 -7.30 -24.13 -2.57
CA PHE A 1105 -7.32 -22.87 -3.32
C PHE A 1105 -6.78 -21.71 -2.48
N THR A 1106 -7.21 -21.59 -1.22
CA THR A 1106 -6.74 -20.53 -0.32
C THR A 1106 -5.22 -20.62 -0.09
N TYR A 1107 -4.69 -21.82 0.13
CA TYR A 1107 -3.25 -22.03 0.28
C TYR A 1107 -2.46 -21.86 -1.01
N LEU A 1108 -3.04 -22.14 -2.18
CA LEU A 1108 -2.45 -21.78 -3.47
C LEU A 1108 -2.29 -20.25 -3.58
N GLY A 1109 -3.31 -19.47 -3.23
CA GLY A 1109 -3.22 -18.00 -3.21
C GLY A 1109 -2.08 -17.49 -2.33
N MET A 1110 -1.90 -18.07 -1.13
CA MET A 1110 -0.79 -17.75 -0.24
C MET A 1110 0.58 -18.10 -0.85
N LEU A 1111 0.70 -19.29 -1.43
CA LEU A 1111 1.92 -19.75 -2.09
C LEU A 1111 2.35 -18.81 -3.23
N LEU A 1112 1.41 -18.34 -4.04
CA LEU A 1112 1.68 -17.43 -5.15
C LEU A 1112 2.23 -16.07 -4.67
N VAL A 1113 1.75 -15.56 -3.53
CA VAL A 1113 2.33 -14.34 -2.90
C VAL A 1113 3.73 -14.62 -2.35
N ALA A 1114 3.96 -15.82 -1.80
CA ALA A 1114 5.29 -16.20 -1.32
C ALA A 1114 6.32 -16.39 -2.45
N MET A 1115 5.88 -16.72 -3.67
CA MET A 1115 6.74 -16.95 -4.83
C MET A 1115 7.00 -15.71 -5.70
N THR A 1116 6.21 -14.64 -5.55
CA THR A 1116 6.29 -13.48 -6.45
C THR A 1116 6.66 -12.19 -5.70
N PRO A 1117 7.45 -11.27 -6.29
CA PRO A 1117 7.80 -10.01 -5.66
C PRO A 1117 6.59 -9.08 -5.54
N SER A 1118 5.74 -9.00 -6.56
CA SER A 1118 4.65 -8.02 -6.66
C SER A 1118 3.26 -8.66 -6.75
N PHE A 1119 2.28 -7.93 -6.22
CA PHE A 1119 0.88 -8.33 -6.21
C PHE A 1119 0.28 -8.55 -7.63
N PRO A 1120 0.49 -7.67 -8.64
CA PRO A 1120 -0.01 -7.92 -10.00
C PRO A 1120 0.56 -9.18 -10.65
N LEU A 1121 1.83 -9.53 -10.36
CA LEU A 1121 2.46 -10.73 -10.90
C LEU A 1121 1.85 -12.00 -10.28
N ALA A 1122 1.53 -11.97 -8.98
CA ALA A 1122 0.81 -13.06 -8.32
C ALA A 1122 -0.54 -13.33 -9.00
N ALA A 1123 -1.30 -12.29 -9.34
CA ALA A 1123 -2.60 -12.41 -10.00
C ALA A 1123 -2.51 -12.98 -11.43
N ILE A 1124 -1.45 -12.65 -12.18
CA ILE A 1124 -1.21 -13.22 -13.52
C ILE A 1124 -0.86 -14.71 -13.40
N LEU A 1125 0.05 -15.09 -12.48
CA LEU A 1125 0.42 -16.49 -12.27
C LEU A 1125 -0.77 -17.32 -11.78
N GLN A 1126 -1.63 -16.73 -10.95
CA GLN A 1126 -2.88 -17.33 -10.46
C GLN A 1126 -3.82 -17.73 -11.61
N SER A 1127 -4.01 -16.88 -12.62
CA SER A 1127 -4.88 -17.22 -13.77
C SER A 1127 -4.35 -18.41 -14.57
N ALA A 1128 -3.02 -18.64 -14.58
CA ALA A 1128 -2.39 -19.81 -15.19
C ALA A 1128 -2.83 -21.10 -14.47
N PHE A 1129 -2.69 -21.12 -13.14
CA PHE A 1129 -3.07 -22.27 -12.32
C PHE A 1129 -4.56 -22.57 -12.42
N TYR A 1130 -5.42 -21.56 -12.44
CA TYR A 1130 -6.87 -21.75 -12.64
C TYR A 1130 -7.19 -22.41 -13.96
N THR A 1131 -6.51 -21.99 -15.02
CA THR A 1131 -6.70 -22.57 -16.35
C THR A 1131 -6.29 -24.03 -16.38
N LEU A 1132 -5.16 -24.38 -15.77
CA LEU A 1132 -4.68 -25.76 -15.68
C LEU A 1132 -5.61 -26.63 -14.82
N PHE A 1133 -6.02 -26.13 -13.65
CA PHE A 1133 -6.95 -26.82 -12.76
C PHE A 1133 -8.31 -27.02 -13.41
N ASN A 1134 -8.72 -26.12 -14.29
CA ASN A 1134 -9.94 -26.26 -15.07
C ASN A 1134 -9.80 -27.35 -16.14
N LEU A 1135 -8.76 -27.30 -16.97
CA LEU A 1135 -8.55 -28.24 -18.08
C LEU A 1135 -8.51 -29.70 -17.62
N PHE A 1136 -7.78 -29.96 -16.54
CA PHE A 1136 -7.55 -31.30 -16.00
C PHE A 1136 -8.54 -31.70 -14.90
N ALA A 1137 -9.62 -30.94 -14.68
CA ALA A 1137 -10.65 -31.25 -13.68
C ALA A 1137 -11.43 -32.56 -13.96
N GLY A 1138 -11.40 -33.07 -15.19
CA GLY A 1138 -12.20 -34.25 -15.59
C GLY A 1138 -13.62 -33.94 -16.07
N PHE A 1139 -14.02 -32.67 -16.09
CA PHE A 1139 -15.32 -32.22 -16.61
C PHE A 1139 -15.27 -31.95 -18.13
N LEU A 1140 -14.32 -31.12 -18.58
CA LEU A 1140 -14.14 -30.77 -20.00
C LEU A 1140 -13.65 -31.96 -20.83
N ILE A 1141 -12.71 -32.72 -20.27
CA ILE A 1141 -12.20 -33.97 -20.84
C ILE A 1141 -12.19 -35.04 -19.75
N PRO A 1142 -12.94 -36.15 -19.93
CA PRO A 1142 -12.92 -37.26 -18.99
C PRO A 1142 -11.56 -37.96 -18.94
N LYS A 1143 -11.23 -38.52 -17.76
CA LYS A 1143 -9.95 -39.19 -17.49
C LYS A 1143 -9.52 -40.20 -18.58
N PRO A 1144 -10.37 -41.11 -19.10
CA PRO A 1144 -9.95 -42.10 -20.09
C PRO A 1144 -9.50 -41.51 -21.44
N LYS A 1145 -9.93 -40.28 -21.75
CA LYS A 1145 -9.64 -39.60 -23.03
C LYS A 1145 -8.42 -38.69 -22.97
N ILE A 1146 -7.93 -38.38 -21.77
CA ILE A 1146 -6.71 -37.58 -21.60
C ILE A 1146 -5.52 -38.35 -22.21
N PRO A 1147 -4.66 -37.70 -23.01
CA PRO A 1147 -3.48 -38.36 -23.56
C PRO A 1147 -2.60 -38.99 -22.48
N LYS A 1148 -2.04 -40.17 -22.75
CA LYS A 1148 -1.20 -40.92 -21.79
C LYS A 1148 -0.05 -40.08 -21.23
N TRP A 1149 0.54 -39.19 -22.02
CA TRP A 1149 1.61 -38.29 -21.58
C TRP A 1149 1.15 -37.13 -20.68
N TRP A 1150 -0.15 -36.80 -20.65
CA TRP A 1150 -0.75 -35.76 -19.80
C TRP A 1150 -1.55 -36.33 -18.61
N ILE A 1151 -1.68 -37.65 -18.49
CA ILE A 1151 -2.50 -38.26 -17.43
C ILE A 1151 -1.96 -37.97 -16.02
N TRP A 1152 -0.66 -37.71 -15.88
CA TRP A 1152 -0.06 -37.31 -14.60
C TRP A 1152 -0.58 -35.94 -14.12
N MET A 1153 -0.90 -35.01 -15.04
CA MET A 1153 -1.49 -33.71 -14.67
C MET A 1153 -2.89 -33.85 -14.11
N TYR A 1154 -3.66 -34.83 -14.59
CA TYR A 1154 -4.97 -35.16 -14.00
C TYR A 1154 -4.84 -35.55 -12.53
N TYR A 1155 -3.83 -36.38 -12.19
CA TYR A 1155 -3.58 -36.79 -10.81
C TYR A 1155 -2.95 -35.68 -9.95
N ALA A 1156 -2.15 -34.79 -10.55
CA ALA A 1156 -1.56 -33.64 -9.87
C ALA A 1156 -2.57 -32.49 -9.62
N THR A 1157 -3.71 -32.52 -10.29
CA THR A 1157 -4.73 -31.46 -10.20
C THR A 1157 -5.74 -31.78 -9.11
N PRO A 1158 -5.90 -30.93 -8.08
CA PRO A 1158 -6.76 -31.25 -6.93
C PRO A 1158 -8.27 -31.21 -7.25
N THR A 1159 -8.69 -30.43 -8.26
CA THR A 1159 -10.10 -30.31 -8.67
C THR A 1159 -10.64 -31.63 -9.23
N SER A 1160 -9.81 -32.46 -9.86
CA SER A 1160 -10.21 -33.76 -10.38
C SER A 1160 -10.64 -34.72 -9.27
N TRP A 1161 -9.89 -34.72 -8.17
CA TRP A 1161 -10.19 -35.50 -6.97
C TRP A 1161 -11.42 -34.98 -6.23
N SER A 1162 -11.60 -33.65 -6.16
CA SER A 1162 -12.82 -33.05 -5.60
C SER A 1162 -14.07 -33.50 -6.36
N LEU A 1163 -14.03 -33.49 -7.70
CA LEU A 1163 -15.18 -33.90 -8.51
C LEU A 1163 -15.44 -35.40 -8.47
N ASN A 1164 -14.39 -36.21 -8.47
CA ASN A 1164 -14.51 -37.65 -8.25
C ASN A 1164 -15.18 -37.93 -6.89
N ALA A 1165 -14.72 -37.28 -5.80
CA ALA A 1165 -15.30 -37.43 -4.48
C ALA A 1165 -16.80 -37.07 -4.45
N MET A 1166 -17.19 -35.93 -5.04
CA MET A 1166 -18.58 -35.47 -5.04
C MET A 1166 -19.49 -36.36 -5.89
N LEU A 1167 -19.08 -36.71 -7.11
CA LEU A 1167 -19.93 -37.46 -8.04
C LEU A 1167 -20.00 -38.95 -7.68
N ALA A 1168 -18.86 -39.58 -7.36
CA ALA A 1168 -18.83 -41.01 -7.04
C ALA A 1168 -19.51 -41.34 -5.71
N SER A 1169 -19.43 -40.45 -4.71
CA SER A 1169 -20.14 -40.65 -3.44
C SER A 1169 -21.66 -40.47 -3.54
N GLN A 1170 -22.13 -39.61 -4.46
CA GLN A 1170 -23.56 -39.33 -4.62
C GLN A 1170 -24.27 -40.36 -5.51
N PHE A 1171 -23.63 -40.78 -6.60
CA PHE A 1171 -24.26 -41.58 -7.66
C PHE A 1171 -23.56 -42.91 -7.96
N GLY A 1172 -22.39 -43.20 -7.36
CA GLY A 1172 -21.64 -44.44 -7.63
C GLY A 1172 -22.32 -45.72 -7.15
N ASP A 1173 -23.27 -45.60 -6.21
CA ASP A 1173 -24.11 -46.68 -5.68
C ASP A 1173 -25.48 -46.80 -6.37
N VAL A 1174 -25.82 -45.86 -7.26
CA VAL A 1174 -27.14 -45.77 -7.91
C VAL A 1174 -27.19 -46.66 -9.15
N GLN A 1175 -28.12 -47.62 -9.18
CA GLN A 1175 -28.28 -48.60 -10.28
C GLN A 1175 -29.38 -48.24 -11.30
N THR A 1176 -29.99 -47.05 -11.22
CA THR A 1176 -31.03 -46.62 -12.17
C THR A 1176 -30.52 -46.66 -13.60
N GLU A 1177 -31.31 -47.21 -14.52
CA GLU A 1177 -31.02 -47.24 -15.95
C GLU A 1177 -31.32 -45.88 -16.60
N ILE A 1178 -30.40 -45.41 -17.44
CA ILE A 1178 -30.48 -44.14 -18.15
C ILE A 1178 -30.18 -44.34 -19.63
N VAL A 1179 -30.74 -43.47 -20.48
CA VAL A 1179 -30.43 -43.46 -21.91
C VAL A 1179 -29.14 -42.66 -22.15
N VAL A 1180 -28.14 -43.34 -22.70
CA VAL A 1180 -26.79 -42.82 -22.99
C VAL A 1180 -26.50 -43.06 -24.48
N PHE A 1181 -26.40 -41.97 -25.25
CA PHE A 1181 -26.11 -42.04 -26.71
C PHE A 1181 -26.99 -43.03 -27.51
N GLY A 1182 -28.23 -43.24 -27.09
CA GLY A 1182 -29.19 -44.17 -27.72
C GLY A 1182 -29.18 -45.60 -27.17
N GLN A 1183 -28.37 -45.91 -26.16
CA GLN A 1183 -28.32 -47.21 -25.46
C GLN A 1183 -28.70 -47.05 -23.98
N THR A 1184 -29.30 -48.08 -23.38
CA THR A 1184 -29.65 -48.10 -21.95
C THR A 1184 -28.49 -48.66 -21.13
N GLU A 1185 -27.95 -47.87 -20.20
CA GLU A 1185 -26.90 -48.29 -19.27
C GLU A 1185 -27.24 -47.86 -17.84
N SER A 1186 -26.68 -48.57 -16.84
CA SER A 1186 -26.81 -48.15 -15.44
C SER A 1186 -25.92 -46.93 -15.15
N VAL A 1187 -26.38 -46.02 -14.29
CA VAL A 1187 -25.59 -44.84 -13.87
C VAL A 1187 -24.20 -45.23 -13.34
N LYS A 1188 -24.11 -46.30 -12.55
CA LYS A 1188 -22.85 -46.84 -12.03
C LYS A 1188 -21.87 -47.24 -13.14
N ASN A 1189 -22.32 -47.98 -14.16
CA ASN A 1189 -21.46 -48.40 -15.26
C ASN A 1189 -21.03 -47.20 -16.10
N PHE A 1190 -21.95 -46.28 -16.39
CA PHE A 1190 -21.65 -45.06 -17.12
C PHE A 1190 -20.57 -44.21 -16.43
N LEU A 1191 -20.65 -44.03 -15.10
CA LEU A 1191 -19.64 -43.31 -14.32
C LEU A 1191 -18.25 -43.97 -14.40
N LYS A 1192 -18.22 -45.30 -14.41
CA LYS A 1192 -16.98 -46.07 -14.51
C LYS A 1192 -16.38 -46.00 -15.91
N ASP A 1193 -17.18 -46.16 -16.95
CA ASP A 1193 -16.69 -46.29 -18.32
C ASP A 1193 -16.41 -44.94 -18.98
N TYR A 1194 -17.24 -43.93 -18.72
CA TYR A 1194 -17.07 -42.58 -19.28
C TYR A 1194 -16.08 -41.72 -18.47
N PHE A 1195 -16.27 -41.63 -17.14
CA PHE A 1195 -15.44 -40.77 -16.28
C PHE A 1195 -14.25 -41.49 -15.63
N GLY A 1196 -14.29 -42.82 -15.53
CA GLY A 1196 -13.29 -43.57 -14.78
C GLY A 1196 -13.48 -43.48 -13.27
N TYR A 1197 -14.70 -43.17 -12.80
CA TYR A 1197 -15.01 -43.03 -11.37
C TYR A 1197 -15.50 -44.37 -10.79
N ASN A 1198 -14.84 -44.82 -9.72
CA ASN A 1198 -15.18 -46.05 -9.02
C ASN A 1198 -15.42 -45.76 -7.54
N GLN A 1199 -16.50 -46.31 -7.00
CA GLN A 1199 -16.82 -46.21 -5.57
C GLN A 1199 -15.72 -46.84 -4.69
N ASP A 1200 -15.09 -47.93 -5.15
CA ASP A 1200 -14.00 -48.61 -4.44
C ASP A 1200 -12.75 -47.75 -4.27
N GLN A 1201 -12.61 -46.67 -5.05
CA GLN A 1201 -11.48 -45.74 -4.98
C GLN A 1201 -11.71 -44.59 -3.99
N LEU A 1202 -12.90 -44.47 -3.38
CA LEU A 1202 -13.19 -43.39 -2.42
C LEU A 1202 -12.19 -43.31 -1.25
N PRO A 1203 -11.72 -44.41 -0.63
CA PRO A 1203 -10.70 -44.33 0.42
C PRO A 1203 -9.39 -43.70 -0.05
N LEU A 1204 -8.97 -43.98 -1.28
CA LEU A 1204 -7.79 -43.36 -1.90
C LEU A 1204 -8.03 -41.86 -2.15
N VAL A 1205 -9.22 -41.51 -2.66
CA VAL A 1205 -9.63 -40.12 -2.90
C VAL A 1205 -9.61 -39.32 -1.60
N TYR A 1206 -10.05 -39.90 -0.47
CA TYR A 1206 -9.99 -39.26 0.85
C TYR A 1206 -8.56 -38.83 1.22
N VAL A 1207 -7.61 -39.78 1.16
CA VAL A 1207 -6.23 -39.52 1.55
C VAL A 1207 -5.58 -38.48 0.65
N ILE A 1208 -5.75 -38.61 -0.67
CA ILE A 1208 -5.12 -37.69 -1.64
C ILE A 1208 -5.72 -36.29 -1.54
N LEU A 1209 -7.04 -36.17 -1.42
CA LEU A 1209 -7.71 -34.88 -1.34
C LEU A 1209 -7.33 -34.11 -0.07
N GLY A 1210 -7.14 -34.82 1.05
CA GLY A 1210 -6.60 -34.24 2.30
C GLY A 1210 -5.12 -33.87 2.23
N LEU A 1211 -4.33 -34.53 1.38
CA LEU A 1211 -2.89 -34.28 1.24
C LEU A 1211 -2.60 -32.95 0.50
N PHE A 1212 -3.43 -32.56 -0.47
CA PHE A 1212 -3.19 -31.35 -1.27
C PHE A 1212 -3.09 -30.05 -0.44
N PRO A 1213 -4.03 -29.75 0.48
CA PRO A 1213 -3.89 -28.61 1.37
C PRO A 1213 -2.60 -28.64 2.19
N ILE A 1214 -2.18 -29.81 2.68
CA ILE A 1214 -0.96 -29.98 3.48
C ILE A 1214 0.28 -29.68 2.63
N VAL A 1215 0.35 -30.21 1.42
CA VAL A 1215 1.47 -29.96 0.49
C VAL A 1215 1.58 -28.47 0.17
N LEU A 1216 0.47 -27.81 -0.19
CA LEU A 1216 0.50 -26.37 -0.49
C LEU A 1216 0.87 -25.51 0.73
N ALA A 1217 0.38 -25.87 1.92
CA ALA A 1217 0.76 -25.22 3.17
C ALA A 1217 2.27 -25.37 3.47
N THR A 1218 2.84 -26.55 3.25
CA THR A 1218 4.28 -26.80 3.46
C THR A 1218 5.14 -26.05 2.44
N LEU A 1219 4.73 -26.00 1.17
CA LEU A 1219 5.40 -25.22 0.13
C LEU A 1219 5.34 -23.73 0.44
N PHE A 1220 4.20 -23.22 0.89
CA PHE A 1220 4.06 -21.84 1.34
C PHE A 1220 5.03 -21.51 2.47
N ALA A 1221 5.09 -22.35 3.50
CA ALA A 1221 6.02 -22.19 4.62
C ALA A 1221 7.50 -22.22 4.17
N PHE A 1222 7.84 -23.10 3.22
CA PHE A 1222 9.18 -23.18 2.65
C PHE A 1222 9.55 -21.93 1.84
N CYS A 1223 8.65 -21.48 0.95
CA CYS A 1223 8.87 -20.30 0.12
C CYS A 1223 9.01 -19.03 0.96
N ILE A 1224 8.15 -18.81 1.96
CA ILE A 1224 8.28 -17.67 2.89
C ILE A 1224 9.59 -17.72 3.69
N ALA A 1225 10.06 -18.91 4.06
CA ALA A 1225 11.29 -19.04 4.82
C ALA A 1225 12.53 -18.69 3.98
N LYS A 1226 12.56 -19.12 2.72
CA LYS A 1226 13.74 -19.08 1.83
C LYS A 1226 13.77 -17.88 0.87
N LEU A 1227 12.64 -17.46 0.32
CA LEU A 1227 12.57 -16.35 -0.62
C LEU A 1227 12.45 -15.04 0.16
N ASN A 1228 13.36 -14.11 -0.13
CA ASN A 1228 13.30 -12.74 0.39
C ASN A 1228 13.35 -11.77 -0.78
N PHE A 1229 12.23 -11.07 -1.01
CA PHE A 1229 12.12 -10.06 -2.06
C PHE A 1229 12.53 -8.65 -1.60
N GLN A 1230 12.77 -8.43 -0.30
CA GLN A 1230 13.41 -7.21 0.17
C GLN A 1230 14.93 -7.30 -0.09
N ARG A 1231 15.38 -6.77 -1.23
CA ARG A 1231 16.80 -6.45 -1.45
C ARG A 1231 17.01 -5.01 -0.95
N ARG A 1232 17.65 -4.85 0.21
CA ARG A 1232 18.07 -3.55 0.78
C ARG A 1232 19.56 -3.33 0.55
#